data_AF-A0A953PY49-F1
#
_entry.id   AF-A0A953PY49-F1
#
_cell.length_a   1.000
_cell.length_b   1.000
_cell.length_c   1.000
_cell.angle_alpha   90.00
_cell.angle_beta   90.00
_cell.angle_gamma   90.00
#
_symmetry.space_group_name_H-M   'P 1'
#
loop_
_entity.id
_entity.type
_entity.pdbx_description
1 polymer ?
#
loop_
_entity_poly.entity_id
_entity_poly.type
_entity_poly.pdbx_seq_one_letter_code
_entity_poly.pdbx_strand_id
1 'polypeptide(L)'
;MLGPDDLVSWFDRLDLPESTRSLISHIRSSGPSRRVGGGSSNVCGRYPSKKMGVTIQFESHRVELAGIYEMEHDPSTLEYFDQPPPIKLDYASPTGRRMGVWHTPDFFVIRDREAGWEEWKTEEELQRLKVRNPSRYFPNGQGGWDCPPGAAYAEKMGLYYRVRSSAEIDWTFQRNIQFLDDYLRVEPSPASVTGREKVCAYVSAMPGLSLDRLLQFTKESVSADEVFRMIATNILHVNLRAAPLAEPSRVEVYTSAEAASAATPCGSAKPQPIFPAMLHCGNALIWDTRLWKVVNVGNTSIGLLSEDQKVVELPRPAFEILVQQKKIELVPEDLKKASQLSILERISRASESDLRIANYRSALVGRYLHEQSLPVPADVPLRTFYRWVAQYRQAAMSYGSGYLGLLPHHGAKGNRLPKLPEGSRREMAEAFEQDYETKKQKTLYASWIRLKLSCEKKGIVAPSYKTFAIAACQRDPYRQRLKRQGRRSAYALEPFYFELELKTPRHGDRPFEIGHIDHTELDVELVCSRTGRVLGRPWVTLLIDAYSRRVPAAYLTFDPPSYRSCMMVLRECVRRHKRLPQIVVVDGGKEFGSTYFEALLANYQCMKKVRPGAKPRFGSLCERVFGVSNTQFVYTLRGNTQIMRNVRQVTKSVNPKELATWSLAELHGRLCEYLYEVYDTAEHPALGQSPRAAFLTRLAETGERQHRMVPYDEEFLIFTLPTTTRGTAKVVGGKGVKIRHVYYWCEAFRGPEVQGRQVAVRFDPFDAGVAYAFVHKQWVRCHSEHYAVLKGRSEREIMLATEELRQRCRKHSKTLGVTARQLAEFLQSVEAEESLLTQRLSDIESREIRLTLTTGPGSGGFDTVRHCPEKPAAETVSPPRDELVVDEVYGEF
;
A
#
# COMPACT_ATOMS: atom_id res chain seq x y z
N MET A 1 -5.66 0.17 30.45
CA MET A 1 -4.86 -0.58 31.43
C MET A 1 -5.53 -0.52 32.80
N LEU A 2 -5.44 -1.61 33.55
CA LEU A 2 -5.94 -1.75 34.91
C LEU A 2 -5.15 -0.84 35.84
N GLY A 3 -5.86 -0.11 36.72
CA GLY A 3 -5.24 0.60 37.83
C GLY A 3 -4.54 -0.35 38.81
N PRO A 4 -3.72 0.15 39.73
CA PRO A 4 -3.08 -0.68 40.76
C PRO A 4 -4.10 -1.49 41.58
N ASP A 5 -5.19 -0.87 42.00
CA ASP A 5 -6.24 -1.51 42.82
C ASP A 5 -7.06 -2.53 42.02
N ASP A 6 -7.36 -2.23 40.75
CA ASP A 6 -8.05 -3.15 39.83
C ASP A 6 -7.19 -4.39 39.55
N LEU A 7 -5.87 -4.22 39.44
CA LEU A 7 -4.94 -5.33 39.22
C LEU A 7 -4.90 -6.28 40.42
N VAL A 8 -4.83 -5.73 41.64
CA VAL A 8 -4.85 -6.54 42.87
C VAL A 8 -6.17 -7.30 42.95
N SER A 9 -7.29 -6.62 42.72
CA SER A 9 -8.62 -7.23 42.68
C SER A 9 -8.71 -8.34 41.61
N TRP A 10 -8.07 -8.15 40.46
CA TRP A 10 -8.00 -9.15 39.40
C TRP A 10 -7.15 -10.37 39.81
N PHE A 11 -5.99 -10.15 40.46
CA PHE A 11 -5.15 -11.23 40.99
C PHE A 11 -5.88 -12.07 42.03
N ASP A 12 -6.60 -11.42 42.94
CA ASP A 12 -7.35 -12.09 44.00
C ASP A 12 -8.52 -12.89 43.44
N ARG A 13 -9.23 -12.34 42.44
CA ARG A 13 -10.33 -13.05 41.77
C ARG A 13 -9.88 -14.35 41.08
N LEU A 14 -8.65 -14.40 40.59
CA LEU A 14 -8.10 -15.56 39.91
C LEU A 14 -7.25 -16.47 40.80
N ASP A 15 -7.16 -16.17 42.09
CA ASP A 15 -6.36 -16.91 43.07
C ASP A 15 -4.91 -17.16 42.60
N LEU A 16 -4.31 -16.13 41.98
CA LEU A 16 -2.97 -16.29 41.39
C LEU A 16 -1.87 -16.32 42.48
N PRO A 17 -0.92 -17.26 42.42
CA PRO A 17 0.20 -17.32 43.35
C PRO A 17 1.08 -16.06 43.31
N GLU A 18 1.72 -15.73 44.43
CA GLU A 18 2.58 -14.53 44.55
C GLU A 18 3.72 -14.50 43.52
N SER A 19 4.28 -15.66 43.17
CA SER A 19 5.28 -15.79 42.11
C SER A 19 4.74 -15.35 40.74
N THR A 20 3.48 -15.67 40.46
CA THR A 20 2.79 -15.29 39.22
C THR A 20 2.43 -13.81 39.21
N ARG A 21 1.97 -13.26 40.34
CA ARG A 21 1.71 -11.82 40.52
C ARG A 21 2.96 -11.00 40.26
N SER A 22 4.09 -11.44 40.82
CA SER A 22 5.41 -10.82 40.61
C SER A 22 5.85 -10.88 39.14
N LEU A 23 5.66 -12.02 38.47
CA LEU A 23 5.96 -12.17 37.04
C LEU A 23 5.12 -11.22 36.19
N ILE A 24 3.81 -11.18 36.39
CA ILE A 24 2.91 -10.28 35.63
C ILE A 24 3.29 -8.82 35.86
N SER A 25 3.56 -8.44 37.11
CA SER A 25 4.00 -7.08 37.45
C SER A 25 5.35 -6.73 36.77
N HIS A 26 6.27 -7.69 36.70
CA HIS A 26 7.51 -7.53 35.96
C HIS A 26 7.26 -7.31 34.47
N ILE A 27 6.43 -8.14 33.82
CA ILE A 27 6.06 -7.99 32.40
C ILE A 27 5.44 -6.63 32.12
N ARG A 28 4.51 -6.17 32.97
CA ARG A 28 3.85 -4.86 32.85
C ARG A 28 4.84 -3.69 32.92
N SER A 29 5.97 -3.85 33.62
CA SER A 29 6.96 -2.79 33.86
C SER A 29 8.20 -2.85 32.96
N SER A 30 8.53 -4.01 32.37
CA SER A 30 9.78 -4.25 31.66
C SER A 30 9.82 -3.66 30.25
N GLY A 31 8.65 -3.41 29.65
CA GLY A 31 8.54 -3.12 28.22
C GLY A 31 8.98 -4.32 27.34
N PRO A 32 9.04 -4.14 26.01
CA PRO A 32 9.38 -5.21 25.08
C PRO A 32 10.86 -5.61 25.22
N SER A 33 11.12 -6.91 25.32
CA SER A 33 12.46 -7.49 25.53
C SER A 33 13.43 -7.28 24.37
N ARG A 34 12.91 -7.04 23.16
CA ARG A 34 13.69 -6.72 21.96
C ARG A 34 12.94 -5.75 21.05
N ARG A 35 13.68 -4.95 20.28
CA ARG A 35 13.10 -4.19 19.17
C ARG A 35 12.89 -5.14 17.99
N VAL A 36 11.68 -5.22 17.47
CA VAL A 36 11.40 -6.04 16.29
C VAL A 36 12.06 -5.45 15.05
N GLY A 37 12.68 -6.31 14.24
CA GLY A 37 13.33 -5.94 12.99
C GLY A 37 12.51 -6.45 11.81
N GLY A 38 12.48 -5.70 10.71
CA GLY A 38 11.87 -6.19 9.47
C GLY A 38 12.67 -7.37 8.91
N GLY A 39 12.16 -8.59 9.09
CA GLY A 39 12.68 -9.75 8.39
C GLY A 39 12.63 -9.55 6.87
N SER A 40 13.44 -10.30 6.11
CA SER A 40 13.55 -10.12 4.65
C SER A 40 12.23 -10.27 3.87
N SER A 41 11.20 -10.87 4.46
CA SER A 41 9.93 -11.21 3.79
C SER A 41 8.68 -10.49 4.29
N ASN A 42 8.67 -9.96 5.53
CA ASN A 42 7.43 -9.54 6.21
C ASN A 42 7.38 -8.03 6.44
N VAL A 43 6.17 -7.46 6.36
CA VAL A 43 5.91 -6.07 6.72
C VAL A 43 5.81 -5.99 8.25
N CYS A 44 6.76 -5.29 8.88
CA CYS A 44 6.74 -5.02 10.32
C CYS A 44 6.24 -3.60 10.58
N GLY A 45 5.98 -3.26 11.85
CA GLY A 45 5.47 -1.93 12.17
C GLY A 45 5.20 -1.67 13.63
N ARG A 46 4.47 -0.57 13.88
CA ARG A 46 4.05 -0.12 15.20
C ARG A 46 2.59 0.30 15.16
N TYR A 47 1.79 -0.28 16.06
CA TYR A 47 0.39 0.02 16.26
C TYR A 47 0.20 0.94 17.47
N PRO A 48 -0.38 2.14 17.34
CA PRO A 48 -0.70 3.01 18.47
C PRO A 48 -1.96 2.48 19.19
N SER A 49 -1.77 1.64 20.21
CA SER A 49 -2.87 1.05 20.97
C SER A 49 -3.50 2.08 21.90
N LYS A 50 -4.82 2.23 21.80
CA LYS A 50 -5.61 3.05 22.73
C LYS A 50 -5.81 2.29 24.04
N LYS A 51 -6.05 0.98 23.99
CA LYS A 51 -6.22 0.11 25.17
C LYS A 51 -5.00 0.12 26.09
N MET A 52 -3.81 0.05 25.50
CA MET A 52 -2.54 0.03 26.21
C MET A 52 -1.95 1.42 26.45
N GLY A 53 -2.39 2.44 25.72
CA GLY A 53 -1.84 3.81 25.82
C GLY A 53 -0.40 3.93 25.33
N VAL A 54 0.13 2.90 24.66
CA VAL A 54 1.51 2.83 24.14
C VAL A 54 1.51 2.25 22.72
N THR A 55 2.65 2.35 22.03
CA THR A 55 2.82 1.71 20.72
C THR A 55 3.24 0.25 20.87
N ILE A 56 2.49 -0.66 20.27
CA ILE A 56 2.77 -2.11 20.24
C ILE A 56 3.49 -2.45 18.94
N GLN A 57 4.57 -3.22 19.00
CA GLN A 57 5.35 -3.62 17.83
C GLN A 57 4.83 -4.92 17.24
N PHE A 58 5.00 -5.11 15.92
CA PHE A 58 4.71 -6.37 15.24
C PHE A 58 5.75 -6.66 14.13
N GLU A 59 6.14 -7.93 13.97
CA GLU A 59 7.03 -8.43 12.91
C GLU A 59 6.27 -8.80 11.64
N SER A 60 5.00 -9.18 11.78
CA SER A 60 4.16 -9.60 10.66
C SER A 60 2.80 -8.92 10.63
N HIS A 61 2.55 -8.15 9.57
CA HIS A 61 1.22 -7.59 9.31
C HIS A 61 0.13 -8.65 9.00
N ARG A 62 0.52 -9.90 8.70
CA ARG A 62 -0.42 -10.99 8.37
C ARG A 62 -0.83 -11.81 9.57
N VAL A 63 -0.14 -11.67 10.70
CA VAL A 63 -0.34 -12.55 11.85
C VAL A 63 -0.42 -11.71 13.11
N GLU A 64 0.71 -11.21 13.61
CA GLU A 64 0.75 -10.40 14.83
C GLU A 64 -0.13 -9.15 14.77
N LEU A 65 -0.15 -8.41 13.65
CA LEU A 65 -1.03 -7.24 13.53
C LEU A 65 -2.52 -7.62 13.57
N ALA A 66 -2.89 -8.77 13.00
CA ALA A 66 -4.26 -9.26 13.07
C ALA A 66 -4.63 -9.63 14.52
N GLY A 67 -3.70 -10.28 15.24
CA GLY A 67 -3.84 -10.54 16.66
C GLY A 67 -3.96 -9.26 17.50
N ILE A 68 -3.20 -8.21 17.18
CA ILE A 68 -3.32 -6.90 17.81
C ILE A 68 -4.73 -6.32 17.60
N TYR A 69 -5.27 -6.35 16.38
CA TYR A 69 -6.63 -5.86 16.14
C TYR A 69 -7.70 -6.66 16.90
N GLU A 70 -7.54 -7.99 17.01
CA GLU A 70 -8.44 -8.82 17.83
C GLU A 70 -8.36 -8.41 19.30
N MET A 71 -7.15 -8.35 19.88
CA MET A 71 -6.93 -7.99 21.28
C MET A 71 -7.32 -6.55 21.62
N GLU A 72 -7.11 -5.60 20.70
CA GLU A 72 -7.44 -4.19 20.90
C GLU A 72 -8.96 -4.00 21.03
N HIS A 73 -9.74 -4.70 20.21
CA HIS A 73 -11.19 -4.49 20.11
C HIS A 73 -12.02 -5.58 20.80
N ASP A 74 -11.39 -6.62 21.34
CA ASP A 74 -12.02 -7.63 22.19
C ASP A 74 -12.27 -7.07 23.61
N PRO A 75 -13.54 -6.99 24.06
CA PRO A 75 -13.87 -6.51 25.41
C PRO A 75 -13.29 -7.36 26.54
N SER A 76 -13.02 -8.65 26.31
CA SER A 76 -12.47 -9.56 27.32
C SER A 76 -10.96 -9.35 27.54
N THR A 77 -10.26 -8.78 26.55
CA THR A 77 -8.84 -8.45 26.67
C THR A 77 -8.68 -7.16 27.49
N LEU A 78 -8.02 -7.24 28.64
CA LEU A 78 -7.75 -6.09 29.51
C LEU A 78 -6.43 -5.41 29.13
N GLU A 79 -5.38 -6.21 28.94
CA GLU A 79 -4.03 -5.75 28.59
C GLU A 79 -3.31 -6.77 27.69
N TYR A 80 -2.40 -6.30 26.84
CA TYR A 80 -1.54 -7.16 26.03
C TYR A 80 -0.18 -6.49 25.77
N PHE A 81 0.89 -7.28 25.80
CA PHE A 81 2.27 -6.82 25.76
C PHE A 81 3.03 -7.54 24.66
N ASP A 82 3.66 -6.81 23.75
CA ASP A 82 4.52 -7.37 22.70
C ASP A 82 5.89 -7.78 23.25
N GLN A 83 6.41 -8.89 22.73
CA GLN A 83 7.75 -9.39 23.01
C GLN A 83 8.08 -9.45 24.52
N PRO A 84 7.27 -10.14 25.35
CA PRO A 84 7.50 -10.27 26.79
C PRO A 84 8.89 -10.86 27.11
N PRO A 85 9.36 -10.79 28.37
CA PRO A 85 10.59 -11.44 28.82
C PRO A 85 10.71 -12.89 28.31
N PRO A 86 11.88 -13.31 27.79
CA PRO A 86 12.05 -14.66 27.26
C PRO A 86 11.78 -15.72 28.32
N ILE A 87 11.10 -16.80 27.93
CA ILE A 87 10.85 -17.98 28.75
C ILE A 87 11.76 -19.13 28.30
N LYS A 88 12.10 -20.03 29.23
CA LYS A 88 12.94 -21.19 28.93
C LYS A 88 12.06 -22.39 28.57
N LEU A 89 12.19 -22.87 27.34
CA LEU A 89 11.50 -24.06 26.85
C LEU A 89 12.44 -25.26 26.91
N ASP A 90 12.05 -26.29 27.67
CA ASP A 90 12.78 -27.55 27.80
C ASP A 90 12.07 -28.66 27.01
N TYR A 91 12.72 -29.22 25.99
CA TYR A 91 12.17 -30.30 25.15
C TYR A 91 13.25 -31.23 24.59
N ALA A 92 12.88 -32.41 24.12
CA ALA A 92 13.81 -33.34 23.47
C ALA A 92 13.99 -32.99 21.98
N SER A 93 15.21 -33.06 21.47
CA SER A 93 15.49 -32.95 20.04
C SER A 93 14.91 -34.16 19.28
N PRO A 94 14.82 -34.10 17.94
CA PRO A 94 14.49 -35.28 17.12
C PRO A 94 15.45 -36.47 17.33
N THR A 95 16.65 -36.19 17.83
CA THR A 95 17.68 -37.18 18.16
C THR A 95 17.68 -37.61 19.65
N GLY A 96 16.67 -37.20 20.43
CA GLY A 96 16.49 -37.58 21.83
C GLY A 96 17.30 -36.79 22.86
N ARG A 97 18.07 -35.76 22.45
CA ARG A 97 18.88 -34.93 23.35
C ARG A 97 18.00 -33.86 24.03
N ARG A 98 18.09 -33.71 25.35
CA ARG A 98 17.44 -32.59 26.07
C ARG A 98 18.02 -31.24 25.60
N MET A 99 17.14 -30.32 25.21
CA MET A 99 17.46 -28.96 24.80
C MET A 99 16.70 -27.98 25.69
N GLY A 100 17.38 -26.95 26.19
CA GLY A 100 16.78 -25.80 26.85
C GLY A 100 17.00 -24.55 26.00
N VAL A 101 15.94 -24.00 25.42
CA VAL A 101 16.01 -22.86 24.50
C VAL A 101 15.25 -21.69 25.09
N TRP A 102 15.91 -20.53 25.17
CA TRP A 102 15.23 -19.26 25.49
C TRP A 102 14.40 -18.83 24.30
N HIS A 103 13.12 -18.61 24.53
CA HIS A 103 12.14 -18.23 23.53
C HIS A 103 11.38 -17.01 24.01
N THR A 104 11.25 -16.01 23.14
CA THR A 104 10.38 -14.85 23.33
C THR A 104 9.07 -15.12 22.59
N PRO A 105 7.94 -15.32 23.29
CA PRO A 105 6.61 -15.37 22.67
C PRO A 105 6.26 -14.03 22.02
N ASP A 106 5.24 -14.01 21.16
CA ASP A 106 4.87 -12.78 20.46
C ASP A 106 4.13 -11.81 21.39
N PHE A 107 3.20 -12.34 22.20
CA PHE A 107 2.44 -11.56 23.17
C PHE A 107 2.34 -12.23 24.53
N PHE A 108 2.20 -11.40 25.57
CA PHE A 108 1.59 -11.78 26.84
C PHE A 108 0.26 -11.05 26.98
N VAL A 109 -0.81 -11.76 27.31
CA VAL A 109 -2.18 -11.22 27.29
C VAL A 109 -2.84 -11.44 28.64
N ILE A 110 -3.49 -10.40 29.15
CA ILE A 110 -4.31 -10.39 30.37
C ILE A 110 -5.76 -10.22 29.94
N ARG A 111 -6.60 -11.21 30.27
CA ARG A 111 -8.03 -11.24 30.00
C ARG A 111 -8.83 -11.13 31.30
N ASP A 112 -10.13 -10.99 31.20
CA ASP A 112 -11.03 -10.93 32.36
C ASP A 112 -10.87 -12.10 33.33
N ARG A 113 -10.66 -13.31 32.81
CA ARG A 113 -10.67 -14.59 33.54
C ARG A 113 -9.38 -15.40 33.48
N GLU A 114 -8.39 -14.96 32.71
CA GLU A 114 -7.15 -15.71 32.50
C GLU A 114 -6.02 -14.80 32.00
N ALA A 115 -4.78 -15.28 32.08
CA ALA A 115 -3.63 -14.65 31.44
C ALA A 115 -2.63 -15.68 30.94
N GLY A 116 -1.82 -15.30 29.96
CA GLY A 116 -0.86 -16.22 29.39
C GLY A 116 -0.12 -15.67 28.17
N TRP A 117 0.66 -16.55 27.56
CA TRP A 117 1.44 -16.24 26.36
C TRP A 117 0.72 -16.68 25.09
N GLU A 118 0.81 -15.86 24.05
CA GLU A 118 0.30 -16.17 22.73
C GLU A 118 1.44 -16.08 21.70
N GLU A 119 1.63 -17.16 20.94
CA GLU A 119 2.57 -17.26 19.83
C GLU A 119 1.78 -17.35 18.51
N TRP A 120 2.00 -16.39 17.62
CA TRP A 120 1.22 -16.16 16.41
C TRP A 120 2.07 -16.55 15.20
N LYS A 121 1.65 -17.55 14.42
CA LYS A 121 2.39 -18.02 13.24
C LYS A 121 1.51 -18.25 12.02
N THR A 122 2.11 -18.23 10.82
CA THR A 122 1.35 -18.66 9.64
C THR A 122 1.16 -20.17 9.66
N GLU A 123 0.05 -20.63 9.08
CA GLU A 123 -0.24 -22.06 8.97
C GLU A 123 0.89 -22.79 8.21
N GLU A 124 1.41 -22.19 7.14
CA GLU A 124 2.50 -22.79 6.37
C GLU A 124 3.81 -22.88 7.17
N GLU A 125 4.07 -21.92 8.06
CA GLU A 125 5.22 -21.95 8.94
C GLU A 125 5.08 -23.03 10.00
N LEU A 126 3.89 -23.19 10.60
CA LEU A 126 3.62 -24.24 11.58
C LEU A 126 3.75 -25.63 10.97
N GLN A 127 3.24 -25.84 9.76
CA GLN A 127 3.42 -27.11 9.03
C GLN A 127 4.91 -27.43 8.78
N ARG A 128 5.75 -26.43 8.48
CA ARG A 128 7.22 -26.63 8.36
C ARG A 128 7.88 -26.89 9.72
N LEU A 129 7.45 -26.16 10.75
CA LEU A 129 8.01 -26.28 12.11
C LEU A 129 7.67 -27.61 12.75
N LYS A 130 6.51 -28.19 12.47
CA LYS A 130 6.14 -29.55 12.85
C LYS A 130 7.17 -30.58 12.37
N VAL A 131 7.61 -30.47 11.12
CA VAL A 131 8.61 -31.39 10.55
C VAL A 131 9.99 -31.17 11.16
N ARG A 132 10.37 -29.90 11.36
CA ARG A 132 11.71 -29.53 11.84
C ARG A 132 11.89 -29.76 13.35
N ASN A 133 10.86 -29.47 14.12
CA ASN A 133 10.83 -29.49 15.58
C ASN A 133 9.52 -30.17 16.07
N PRO A 134 9.35 -31.49 15.83
CA PRO A 134 8.12 -32.20 16.16
C PRO A 134 7.77 -32.09 17.63
N SER A 135 8.75 -32.11 18.53
CA SER A 135 8.56 -32.00 19.98
C SER A 135 8.12 -30.62 20.48
N ARG A 136 8.03 -29.61 19.60
CA ARG A 136 7.67 -28.23 19.98
C ARG A 136 6.30 -27.80 19.46
N TYR A 137 5.89 -28.24 18.27
CA TYR A 137 4.61 -27.84 17.69
C TYR A 137 3.82 -29.06 17.23
N PHE A 138 2.61 -29.22 17.78
CA PHE A 138 1.73 -30.34 17.49
C PHE A 138 0.34 -29.85 17.06
N PRO A 139 -0.27 -30.44 16.02
CA PRO A 139 -1.68 -30.17 15.73
C PRO A 139 -2.54 -30.87 16.80
N ASN A 140 -3.50 -30.14 17.37
CA ASN A 140 -4.34 -30.62 18.48
C ASN A 140 -5.54 -31.47 18.03
N GLY A 141 -5.63 -31.78 16.73
CA GLY A 141 -6.71 -32.59 16.14
C GLY A 141 -8.03 -31.84 15.88
N GLN A 142 -8.22 -30.65 16.46
CA GLN A 142 -9.41 -29.79 16.26
C GLN A 142 -9.16 -28.63 15.28
N GLY A 143 -8.07 -28.70 14.52
CA GLY A 143 -7.66 -27.62 13.60
C GLY A 143 -6.81 -26.53 14.25
N GLY A 144 -6.40 -26.69 15.52
CA GLY A 144 -5.48 -25.79 16.22
C GLY A 144 -4.09 -26.39 16.47
N TRP A 145 -3.25 -25.64 17.16
CA TRP A 145 -1.85 -25.97 17.42
C TRP A 145 -1.50 -25.84 18.90
N ASP A 146 -0.72 -26.81 19.39
CA ASP A 146 -0.21 -26.86 20.75
C ASP A 146 1.31 -26.75 20.78
N CYS A 147 1.82 -26.13 21.85
CA CYS A 147 3.23 -26.10 22.19
C CYS A 147 3.41 -26.74 23.59
N PRO A 148 3.59 -28.06 23.69
CA PRO A 148 3.76 -28.76 24.97
C PRO A 148 4.83 -28.16 25.89
N PRO A 149 6.05 -27.79 25.41
CA PRO A 149 7.03 -27.17 26.30
C PRO A 149 6.62 -25.77 26.78
N GLY A 150 5.86 -25.02 25.98
CA GLY A 150 5.31 -23.73 26.38
C GLY A 150 4.20 -23.89 27.43
N ALA A 151 3.28 -24.83 27.21
CA ALA A 151 2.22 -25.16 28.15
C ALA A 151 2.80 -25.63 29.50
N ALA A 152 3.79 -26.51 29.49
CA ALA A 152 4.46 -26.99 30.71
C ALA A 152 5.21 -25.88 31.48
N TYR A 153 5.67 -24.82 30.80
CA TYR A 153 6.22 -23.65 31.47
C TYR A 153 5.11 -22.81 32.11
N ALA A 154 4.03 -22.56 31.37
CA ALA A 154 2.94 -21.69 31.81
C ALA A 154 2.10 -22.32 32.95
N GLU A 155 1.87 -23.64 32.92
CA GLU A 155 1.12 -24.38 33.93
C GLU A 155 1.75 -24.28 35.32
N LYS A 156 3.09 -24.23 35.41
CA LYS A 156 3.82 -24.00 36.68
C LYS A 156 3.46 -22.68 37.35
N MET A 157 2.97 -21.72 36.58
CA MET A 157 2.58 -20.39 37.01
C MET A 157 1.06 -20.21 37.05
N GLY A 158 0.27 -21.24 36.74
CA GLY A 158 -1.19 -21.13 36.61
C GLY A 158 -1.63 -20.26 35.42
N LEU A 159 -0.82 -20.18 34.36
CA LEU A 159 -1.06 -19.38 33.17
C LEU A 159 -1.22 -20.26 31.92
N TYR A 160 -1.80 -19.71 30.85
CA TYR A 160 -1.92 -20.44 29.58
C TYR A 160 -0.74 -20.19 28.62
N TYR A 161 -0.54 -21.09 27.68
CA TYR A 161 0.30 -20.88 26.49
C TYR A 161 -0.48 -21.32 25.25
N ARG A 162 -0.72 -20.41 24.30
CA ARG A 162 -1.48 -20.68 23.07
C ARG A 162 -0.65 -20.44 21.83
N VAL A 163 -0.79 -21.32 20.84
CA VAL A 163 -0.27 -21.09 19.49
C VAL A 163 -1.46 -20.76 18.59
N ARG A 164 -1.45 -19.57 17.99
CA ARG A 164 -2.50 -19.07 17.10
C ARG A 164 -2.02 -19.16 15.66
N SER A 165 -2.85 -19.72 14.79
CA SER A 165 -2.55 -19.86 13.36
C SER A 165 -3.21 -18.76 12.53
N SER A 166 -2.57 -18.37 11.42
CA SER A 166 -3.20 -17.52 10.41
C SER A 166 -4.48 -18.10 9.80
N ALA A 167 -4.74 -19.39 9.98
CA ALA A 167 -6.00 -20.05 9.57
C ALA A 167 -7.21 -19.61 10.41
N GLU A 168 -6.99 -19.12 11.63
CA GLU A 168 -8.04 -18.64 12.53
C GLU A 168 -8.46 -17.18 12.23
N ILE A 169 -7.67 -16.46 11.43
CA ILE A 169 -7.85 -15.03 11.18
C ILE A 169 -9.01 -14.82 10.19
N ASP A 170 -10.01 -14.08 10.65
CA ASP A 170 -11.11 -13.61 9.82
C ASP A 170 -10.74 -12.28 9.13
N TRP A 171 -10.32 -12.39 7.87
CA TRP A 171 -9.87 -11.24 7.08
C TRP A 171 -10.95 -10.20 6.80
N THR A 172 -12.22 -10.61 6.75
CA THR A 172 -13.34 -9.67 6.58
C THR A 172 -13.50 -8.83 7.83
N PHE A 173 -13.48 -9.47 9.00
CA PHE A 173 -13.49 -8.79 10.29
C PHE A 173 -12.32 -7.81 10.43
N GLN A 174 -11.10 -8.26 10.11
CA GLN A 174 -9.89 -7.42 10.18
C GLN A 174 -10.01 -6.16 9.31
N ARG A 175 -10.47 -6.30 8.06
CA ARG A 175 -10.70 -5.18 7.14
C ARG A 175 -11.76 -4.22 7.69
N ASN A 176 -12.84 -4.74 8.27
CA ASN A 176 -13.92 -3.95 8.86
C ASN A 176 -13.51 -3.20 10.12
N ILE A 177 -12.75 -3.84 11.00
CA ILE A 177 -12.16 -3.19 12.17
C ILE A 177 -11.20 -2.08 11.74
N GLN A 178 -10.32 -2.33 10.77
CA GLN A 178 -9.43 -1.29 10.26
C GLN A 178 -10.21 -0.10 9.65
N PHE A 179 -11.32 -0.38 8.95
CA PHE A 179 -12.21 0.65 8.41
C PHE A 179 -12.87 1.51 9.51
N LEU A 180 -13.30 0.86 10.60
CA LEU A 180 -13.97 1.49 11.74
C LEU A 180 -13.03 2.05 12.80
N ASP A 181 -11.74 1.72 12.78
CA ASP A 181 -10.74 2.06 13.80
C ASP A 181 -10.72 3.56 14.12
N ASP A 182 -10.85 4.43 13.11
CA ASP A 182 -10.95 5.88 13.31
C ASP A 182 -12.17 6.29 14.16
N TYR A 183 -13.31 5.58 14.08
CA TYR A 183 -14.52 5.85 14.87
C TYR A 183 -14.46 5.18 16.25
N LEU A 184 -13.88 3.98 16.35
CA LEU A 184 -13.69 3.25 17.61
C LEU A 184 -12.72 3.96 18.57
N ARG A 185 -11.86 4.82 18.04
CA ARG A 185 -10.87 5.60 18.81
C ARG A 185 -11.44 6.81 19.53
N VAL A 186 -12.61 7.33 19.16
CA VAL A 186 -13.19 8.53 19.80
C VAL A 186 -14.19 8.11 20.86
N GLU A 187 -14.33 8.90 21.91
CA GLU A 187 -15.47 8.71 22.81
C GLU A 187 -16.78 8.92 22.05
N PRO A 188 -17.86 8.21 22.41
CA PRO A 188 -19.14 8.38 21.76
C PRO A 188 -19.66 9.81 22.00
N SER A 189 -19.44 10.71 21.05
CA SER A 189 -20.27 11.92 20.98
C SER A 189 -21.68 11.46 20.60
N PRO A 190 -22.73 11.89 21.31
CA PRO A 190 -24.09 11.54 20.94
C PRO A 190 -24.32 11.98 19.49
N ALA A 191 -24.72 11.03 18.63
CA ALA A 191 -25.25 11.38 17.32
C ALA A 191 -26.41 12.36 17.51
N SER A 192 -26.70 13.19 16.51
CA SER A 192 -27.88 14.06 16.58
C SER A 192 -29.09 13.18 16.90
N VAL A 193 -29.83 13.51 17.97
CA VAL A 193 -30.96 12.68 18.45
C VAL A 193 -31.94 12.43 17.29
N THR A 194 -32.20 13.48 16.51
CA THR A 194 -33.03 13.45 15.30
C THR A 194 -32.48 12.57 14.18
N GLY A 195 -31.15 12.57 13.94
CA GLY A 195 -30.52 11.73 12.91
C GLY A 195 -30.56 10.25 13.27
N ARG A 196 -30.30 9.94 14.55
CA ARG A 196 -30.40 8.58 15.08
C ARG A 196 -31.82 8.02 14.94
N GLU A 197 -32.83 8.76 15.36
CA GLU A 197 -34.24 8.32 15.28
C GLU A 197 -34.64 8.02 13.84
N LYS A 198 -34.29 8.88 12.88
CA LYS A 198 -34.56 8.67 11.45
C LYS A 198 -33.91 7.40 10.92
N VAL A 199 -32.62 7.21 11.18
CA VAL A 199 -31.87 6.03 10.72
C VAL A 199 -32.45 4.75 11.34
N CYS A 200 -32.70 4.75 12.64
CA CYS A 200 -33.34 3.63 13.33
C CYS A 200 -34.74 3.34 12.78
N ALA A 201 -35.53 4.36 12.42
CA ALA A 201 -36.85 4.17 11.82
C ALA A 201 -36.77 3.46 10.45
N TYR A 202 -35.84 3.86 9.58
CA TYR A 202 -35.63 3.19 8.29
C TYR A 202 -35.21 1.72 8.46
N VAL A 203 -34.25 1.44 9.35
CA VAL A 203 -33.76 0.08 9.59
C VAL A 203 -34.81 -0.78 10.29
N SER A 204 -35.64 -0.19 11.17
CA SER A 204 -36.76 -0.91 11.81
C SER A 204 -37.87 -1.23 10.81
N ALA A 205 -38.16 -0.33 9.86
CA ALA A 205 -39.16 -0.55 8.82
C ALA A 205 -38.70 -1.59 7.78
N MET A 206 -37.39 -1.68 7.52
CA MET A 206 -36.78 -2.59 6.55
C MET A 206 -35.56 -3.32 7.16
N PRO A 207 -35.76 -4.33 8.02
CA PRO A 207 -34.66 -5.12 8.56
C PRO A 207 -33.87 -5.82 7.44
N GLY A 208 -32.54 -5.77 7.50
CA GLY A 208 -31.67 -6.34 6.46
C GLY A 208 -31.48 -5.44 5.23
N LEU A 209 -31.87 -4.16 5.32
CA LEU A 209 -31.56 -3.15 4.30
C LEU A 209 -30.04 -3.09 4.08
N SER A 210 -29.63 -3.02 2.81
CA SER A 210 -28.21 -2.87 2.48
C SER A 210 -27.67 -1.50 2.90
N LEU A 211 -26.42 -1.46 3.35
CA LEU A 211 -25.79 -0.24 3.86
C LEU A 211 -25.70 0.86 2.79
N ASP A 212 -25.55 0.51 1.51
CA ASP A 212 -25.54 1.47 0.41
C ASP A 212 -26.89 2.19 0.26
N ARG A 213 -27.99 1.44 0.37
CA ARG A 213 -29.35 1.98 0.33
C ARG A 213 -29.62 2.84 1.56
N LEU A 214 -29.17 2.42 2.73
CA LEU A 214 -29.29 3.23 3.94
C LEU A 214 -28.56 4.57 3.80
N LEU A 215 -27.32 4.55 3.31
CA LEU A 215 -26.53 5.76 3.06
C LEU A 215 -27.20 6.66 2.00
N GLN A 216 -27.80 6.08 0.96
CA GLN A 216 -28.53 6.84 -0.06
C GLN A 216 -29.81 7.49 0.50
N PHE A 217 -30.63 6.76 1.24
CA PHE A 217 -31.89 7.28 1.80
C PHE A 217 -31.66 8.36 2.85
N THR A 218 -30.52 8.30 3.55
CA THR A 218 -30.23 9.23 4.64
C THR A 218 -29.29 10.36 4.25
N LYS A 219 -28.78 10.39 3.00
CA LYS A 219 -27.74 11.31 2.51
C LYS A 219 -27.98 12.79 2.80
N GLU A 220 -29.24 13.25 2.74
CA GLU A 220 -29.59 14.66 2.98
C GLU A 220 -29.76 15.01 4.47
N SER A 221 -30.02 14.02 5.32
CA SER A 221 -30.33 14.20 6.74
C SER A 221 -29.19 13.78 7.67
N VAL A 222 -28.37 12.81 7.26
CA VAL A 222 -27.35 12.17 8.10
C VAL A 222 -26.09 11.92 7.27
N SER A 223 -24.95 12.30 7.81
CA SER A 223 -23.66 12.07 7.18
C SER A 223 -23.26 10.59 7.20
N ALA A 224 -22.42 10.16 6.24
CA ALA A 224 -21.84 8.81 6.27
C ALA A 224 -21.05 8.57 7.58
N ASP A 225 -20.36 9.60 8.09
CA ASP A 225 -19.65 9.55 9.38
C ASP A 225 -20.58 9.19 10.56
N GLU A 226 -21.80 9.73 10.59
CA GLU A 226 -22.79 9.39 11.61
C GLU A 226 -23.27 7.95 11.51
N VAL A 227 -23.54 7.45 10.30
CA VAL A 227 -23.95 6.05 10.10
C VAL A 227 -22.85 5.08 10.54
N PHE A 228 -21.60 5.31 10.10
CA PHE A 228 -20.47 4.47 10.53
C PHE A 228 -20.17 4.59 12.03
N ARG A 229 -20.40 5.77 12.63
CA ARG A 229 -20.33 5.94 14.09
C ARG A 229 -21.42 5.15 14.82
N MET A 230 -22.64 5.10 14.29
CA MET A 230 -23.72 4.27 14.84
C MET A 230 -23.38 2.78 14.78
N ILE A 231 -22.72 2.34 13.70
CA ILE A 231 -22.19 0.97 13.60
C ILE A 231 -21.09 0.73 14.65
N ALA A 232 -20.10 1.63 14.74
CA ALA A 232 -18.98 1.51 15.68
C ALA A 232 -19.42 1.54 17.16
N THR A 233 -20.55 2.19 17.47
CA THR A 233 -21.13 2.29 18.82
C THR A 233 -22.22 1.25 19.09
N ASN A 234 -22.41 0.27 18.19
CA ASN A 234 -23.43 -0.77 18.28
C ASN A 234 -24.89 -0.24 18.36
N ILE A 235 -25.15 0.99 17.94
CA ILE A 235 -26.52 1.52 17.75
C ILE A 235 -27.17 0.86 16.54
N LEU A 236 -26.37 0.63 15.49
CA LEU A 236 -26.71 -0.21 14.35
C LEU A 236 -25.88 -1.48 14.42
N HIS A 237 -26.54 -2.60 14.17
CA HIS A 237 -25.89 -3.90 14.12
C HIS A 237 -25.61 -4.29 12.66
N VAL A 238 -24.36 -4.67 12.40
CA VAL A 238 -23.92 -5.28 11.14
C VAL A 238 -23.07 -6.49 11.48
N ASN A 239 -23.17 -7.57 10.70
CA ASN A 239 -22.27 -8.69 10.86
C ASN A 239 -20.90 -8.36 10.25
N LEU A 240 -19.96 -7.93 11.11
CA LEU A 240 -18.60 -7.55 10.72
C LEU A 240 -17.78 -8.69 10.09
N ARG A 241 -18.26 -9.93 10.14
CA ARG A 241 -17.62 -11.11 9.52
C ARG A 241 -18.20 -11.46 8.15
N ALA A 242 -19.41 -11.00 7.85
CA ALA A 242 -20.16 -11.43 6.66
C ALA A 242 -19.68 -10.75 5.36
N ALA A 243 -19.49 -9.43 5.39
CA ALA A 243 -19.09 -8.66 4.21
C ALA A 243 -18.23 -7.44 4.58
N PRO A 244 -17.33 -6.98 3.69
CA PRO A 244 -16.56 -5.75 3.91
C PRO A 244 -17.44 -4.49 3.92
N LEU A 245 -17.26 -3.62 4.91
CA LEU A 245 -17.92 -2.30 5.01
C LEU A 245 -17.55 -1.36 3.86
N ALA A 246 -16.38 -1.59 3.25
CA ALA A 246 -15.97 -0.94 2.03
C ALA A 246 -16.87 -1.29 0.82
N GLU A 247 -17.69 -2.34 0.91
CA GLU A 247 -18.60 -2.82 -0.12
C GLU A 247 -20.04 -2.74 0.41
N PRO A 248 -20.59 -1.53 0.60
CA PRO A 248 -21.82 -1.30 1.37
C PRO A 248 -23.06 -1.99 0.79
N SER A 249 -23.09 -2.29 -0.51
CA SER A 249 -24.17 -3.05 -1.14
C SER A 249 -24.28 -4.51 -0.69
N ARG A 250 -23.21 -5.05 -0.10
CA ARG A 250 -23.14 -6.43 0.43
C ARG A 250 -23.38 -6.51 1.93
N VAL A 251 -23.52 -5.37 2.61
CA VAL A 251 -23.64 -5.29 4.06
C VAL A 251 -25.10 -5.07 4.43
N GLU A 252 -25.69 -6.02 5.14
CA GLU A 252 -27.04 -5.89 5.69
C GLU A 252 -26.99 -5.19 7.06
N VAL A 253 -27.91 -4.26 7.29
CA VAL A 253 -27.99 -3.44 8.52
C VAL A 253 -29.24 -3.81 9.32
N TYR A 254 -29.07 -3.91 10.64
CA TYR A 254 -30.10 -4.26 11.61
C TYR A 254 -30.08 -3.30 12.81
N THR A 255 -31.17 -3.25 13.58
CA THR A 255 -31.25 -2.45 14.82
C THR A 255 -30.57 -3.13 16.01
N SER A 256 -30.50 -4.46 16.01
CA SER A 256 -29.83 -5.24 17.06
C SER A 256 -29.36 -6.60 16.55
N ALA A 257 -28.55 -7.29 17.35
CA ALA A 257 -28.10 -8.66 17.07
C ALA A 257 -29.27 -9.66 17.13
N GLU A 258 -30.25 -9.46 18.02
CA GLU A 258 -31.46 -10.28 18.06
C GLU A 258 -32.31 -10.10 16.80
N ALA A 259 -32.43 -8.86 16.30
CA ALA A 259 -33.15 -8.58 15.05
C ALA A 259 -32.48 -9.24 13.84
N ALA A 260 -31.15 -9.25 13.77
CA ALA A 260 -30.38 -9.95 12.74
C ALA A 260 -30.58 -11.47 12.82
N SER A 261 -30.60 -12.02 14.04
CA SER A 261 -30.82 -13.46 14.28
C SER A 261 -32.25 -13.88 13.95
N ALA A 262 -33.25 -13.05 14.28
CA ALA A 262 -34.66 -13.28 13.95
C ALA A 262 -34.93 -13.18 12.44
N ALA A 263 -34.19 -12.32 11.73
CA ALA A 263 -34.23 -12.23 10.27
C ALA A 263 -33.50 -13.38 9.56
N THR A 264 -32.70 -14.17 10.30
CA THR A 264 -32.02 -15.37 9.79
C THR A 264 -32.86 -16.60 10.15
N PRO A 265 -33.65 -17.20 9.23
CA PRO A 265 -34.49 -18.33 9.58
C PRO A 265 -33.62 -19.51 10.02
N CYS A 266 -33.94 -20.06 11.21
CA CYS A 266 -33.41 -21.33 11.66
C CYS A 266 -33.76 -22.41 10.62
N GLY A 267 -32.75 -23.01 9.98
CA GLY A 267 -32.92 -24.27 9.25
C GLY A 267 -33.80 -24.21 7.99
N SER A 268 -33.53 -23.28 7.08
CA SER A 268 -33.69 -23.57 5.66
C SER A 268 -32.62 -22.79 4.94
N ALA A 269 -31.85 -23.43 4.03
CA ALA A 269 -31.07 -22.69 3.05
C ALA A 269 -31.94 -21.53 2.58
N LYS A 270 -31.45 -20.28 2.72
CA LYS A 270 -32.14 -19.10 2.18
C LYS A 270 -32.66 -19.53 0.82
N PRO A 271 -33.97 -19.52 0.51
CA PRO A 271 -34.35 -19.59 -0.87
C PRO A 271 -33.63 -18.41 -1.48
N GLN A 272 -32.61 -18.70 -2.29
CA GLN A 272 -32.15 -17.70 -3.23
C GLN A 272 -33.43 -17.21 -3.88
N PRO A 273 -33.72 -15.90 -3.91
CA PRO A 273 -34.74 -15.41 -4.81
C PRO A 273 -34.19 -15.69 -6.21
N ILE A 274 -34.43 -16.92 -6.69
CA ILE A 274 -34.13 -17.24 -8.06
C ILE A 274 -35.24 -16.55 -8.85
N PHE A 275 -34.81 -15.69 -9.78
CA PHE A 275 -35.59 -15.21 -10.91
C PHE A 275 -36.61 -14.08 -10.66
N PRO A 276 -36.14 -12.84 -10.42
CA PRO A 276 -36.62 -11.78 -11.31
C PRO A 276 -35.53 -11.13 -12.16
N ALA A 277 -34.25 -11.26 -11.77
CA ALA A 277 -33.17 -10.57 -12.47
C ALA A 277 -32.62 -11.31 -13.71
N MET A 278 -32.99 -12.59 -13.92
CA MET A 278 -32.49 -13.42 -15.02
C MET A 278 -33.51 -13.69 -16.13
N LEU A 279 -34.80 -13.38 -15.91
CA LEU A 279 -35.85 -13.59 -16.89
C LEU A 279 -35.85 -12.40 -17.87
N HIS A 280 -35.35 -12.63 -19.08
CA HIS A 280 -35.41 -11.67 -20.18
C HIS A 280 -36.08 -12.31 -21.39
N CYS A 281 -36.60 -11.48 -22.28
CA CYS A 281 -37.15 -11.96 -23.56
C CYS A 281 -36.07 -12.77 -24.30
N GLY A 282 -36.40 -14.01 -24.65
CA GLY A 282 -35.48 -14.97 -25.27
C GLY A 282 -35.17 -16.21 -24.43
N ASN A 283 -35.43 -16.20 -23.12
CA ASN A 283 -35.23 -17.38 -22.27
C ASN A 283 -36.12 -18.55 -22.70
N ALA A 284 -35.59 -19.77 -22.64
CA ALA A 284 -36.35 -21.00 -22.84
C ALA A 284 -36.70 -21.64 -21.49
N LEU A 285 -37.94 -22.10 -21.34
CA LEU A 285 -38.46 -22.76 -20.16
C LEU A 285 -39.28 -23.98 -20.55
N ILE A 286 -39.32 -24.97 -19.66
CA ILE A 286 -40.12 -26.17 -19.84
C ILE A 286 -41.35 -26.03 -18.95
N TRP A 287 -42.53 -26.16 -19.54
CA TRP A 287 -43.81 -26.17 -18.82
C TRP A 287 -44.63 -27.36 -19.30
N ASP A 288 -44.99 -28.26 -18.37
CA ASP A 288 -45.67 -29.54 -18.65
C ASP A 288 -45.00 -30.33 -19.79
N THR A 289 -43.68 -30.53 -19.68
CA THR A 289 -42.84 -31.28 -20.64
C THR A 289 -42.72 -30.68 -22.06
N ARG A 290 -43.29 -29.50 -22.31
CA ARG A 290 -43.15 -28.76 -23.57
C ARG A 290 -42.22 -27.57 -23.43
N LEU A 291 -41.47 -27.26 -24.48
CA LEU A 291 -40.57 -26.11 -24.53
C LEU A 291 -41.35 -24.83 -24.88
N TRP A 292 -41.07 -23.77 -24.13
CA TRP A 292 -41.66 -22.45 -24.32
C TRP A 292 -40.57 -21.38 -24.28
N LYS A 293 -40.80 -20.29 -25.00
CA LYS A 293 -39.88 -19.15 -25.06
C LYS A 293 -40.53 -17.89 -24.49
N VAL A 294 -39.82 -17.19 -23.62
CA VAL A 294 -40.29 -15.90 -23.07
C VAL A 294 -40.20 -14.84 -24.16
N VAL A 295 -41.32 -14.23 -24.51
CA VAL A 295 -41.39 -13.18 -25.55
C VAL A 295 -41.67 -11.80 -24.98
N ASN A 296 -42.32 -11.72 -23.82
CA ASN A 296 -42.57 -10.46 -23.12
C ASN A 296 -42.44 -10.65 -21.61
N VAL A 297 -41.80 -9.70 -20.92
CA VAL A 297 -41.70 -9.65 -19.46
C VAL A 297 -42.26 -8.31 -19.01
N GLY A 298 -43.58 -8.26 -18.81
CA GLY A 298 -44.27 -7.09 -18.28
C GLY A 298 -44.27 -7.07 -16.74
N ASN A 299 -44.59 -5.91 -16.16
CA ASN A 299 -44.72 -5.78 -14.70
C ASN A 299 -45.91 -6.58 -14.13
N THR A 300 -46.94 -6.84 -14.95
CA THR A 300 -48.20 -7.51 -14.57
C THR A 300 -48.37 -8.90 -15.19
N SER A 301 -47.90 -9.12 -16.42
CA SER A 301 -48.00 -10.40 -17.13
C SER A 301 -46.70 -10.77 -17.87
N ILE A 302 -46.49 -12.07 -18.07
CA ILE A 302 -45.36 -12.65 -18.82
C ILE A 302 -45.93 -13.38 -20.04
N GLY A 303 -45.44 -13.03 -21.23
CA GLY A 303 -45.82 -13.67 -22.49
C GLY A 303 -44.88 -14.83 -22.83
N LEU A 304 -45.45 -16.00 -23.09
CA LEU A 304 -44.75 -17.24 -23.46
C LEU A 304 -45.18 -17.70 -24.85
N LEU A 305 -44.25 -18.21 -25.65
CA LEU A 305 -44.46 -18.72 -27.00
C LEU A 305 -44.15 -20.22 -27.05
N SER A 306 -45.08 -21.05 -27.53
CA SER A 306 -44.85 -22.48 -27.74
C SER A 306 -44.05 -22.75 -29.03
N GLU A 307 -43.55 -23.99 -29.19
CA GLU A 307 -42.91 -24.44 -30.45
C GLU A 307 -43.83 -24.29 -31.68
N ASP A 308 -45.14 -24.44 -31.49
CA ASP A 308 -46.17 -24.26 -32.54
C ASP A 308 -46.52 -22.77 -32.82
N GLN A 309 -45.70 -21.82 -32.36
CA GLN A 309 -45.89 -20.36 -32.52
C GLN A 309 -47.17 -19.80 -31.86
N LYS A 310 -47.73 -20.48 -30.85
CA LYS A 310 -48.88 -19.95 -30.09
C LYS A 310 -48.41 -19.16 -28.88
N VAL A 311 -48.93 -17.94 -28.72
CA VAL A 311 -48.62 -17.05 -27.59
C VAL A 311 -49.64 -17.25 -26.47
N VAL A 312 -49.15 -17.37 -25.24
CA VAL A 312 -49.93 -17.44 -24.01
C VAL A 312 -49.40 -16.39 -23.04
N GLU A 313 -50.26 -15.54 -22.49
CA GLU A 313 -49.90 -14.61 -21.42
C GLU A 313 -50.35 -15.15 -20.06
N LEU A 314 -49.41 -15.13 -19.10
CA LEU A 314 -49.65 -15.52 -17.72
C LEU A 314 -49.52 -14.31 -16.79
N PRO A 315 -50.45 -14.12 -15.85
CA PRO A 315 -50.25 -13.17 -14.76
C PRO A 315 -48.99 -13.52 -13.98
N ARG A 316 -48.16 -12.51 -13.67
CA ARG A 316 -46.87 -12.70 -12.99
C ARG A 316 -46.95 -13.50 -11.68
N PRO A 317 -47.97 -13.29 -10.80
CA PRO A 317 -48.10 -14.09 -9.58
C PRO A 317 -48.36 -15.57 -9.88
N ALA A 318 -49.14 -15.88 -10.94
CA ALA A 318 -49.41 -17.25 -11.34
C ALA A 318 -48.17 -17.93 -11.93
N PHE A 319 -47.37 -17.20 -12.70
CA PHE A 319 -46.09 -17.68 -13.22
C PHE A 319 -45.10 -18.00 -12.07
N GLU A 320 -44.99 -17.10 -11.08
CA GLU A 320 -44.11 -17.28 -9.92
C GLU A 320 -44.54 -18.49 -9.07
N ILE A 321 -45.85 -18.70 -8.87
CA ILE A 321 -46.39 -19.89 -8.20
C ILE A 321 -46.05 -21.18 -8.98
N LEU A 322 -46.20 -21.18 -10.30
CA LEU A 322 -45.90 -22.36 -11.14
C LEU A 322 -44.40 -22.71 -11.15
N VAL A 323 -43.52 -21.71 -11.04
CA VAL A 323 -42.07 -21.91 -10.88
C VAL A 323 -41.74 -22.43 -9.48
N GLN A 324 -42.35 -21.89 -8.42
CA GLN A 324 -42.17 -22.40 -7.05
C GLN A 324 -42.65 -23.85 -6.88
N GLN A 325 -43.71 -24.23 -7.60
CA GLN A 325 -44.22 -25.61 -7.64
C GLN A 325 -43.40 -26.55 -8.54
N LYS A 326 -42.32 -26.07 -9.19
CA LYS A 326 -41.51 -26.80 -10.18
C LYS A 326 -42.29 -27.36 -11.37
N LYS A 327 -43.46 -26.77 -11.69
CA LYS A 327 -44.20 -27.09 -12.93
C LYS A 327 -43.60 -26.38 -14.15
N ILE A 328 -42.98 -25.23 -13.90
CA ILE A 328 -42.17 -24.50 -14.87
C ILE A 328 -40.72 -24.55 -14.42
N GLU A 329 -39.88 -25.21 -15.21
CA GLU A 329 -38.44 -25.26 -14.97
C GLU A 329 -37.71 -24.41 -16.01
N LEU A 330 -36.86 -23.49 -15.54
CA LEU A 330 -35.94 -22.78 -16.42
C LEU A 330 -34.85 -23.75 -16.86
N VAL A 331 -34.66 -23.88 -18.18
CA VAL A 331 -33.53 -24.64 -18.71
C VAL A 331 -32.24 -23.93 -18.27
N PRO A 332 -31.34 -24.56 -17.49
CA PRO A 332 -30.10 -23.93 -17.06
C PRO A 332 -29.29 -23.47 -18.28
N GLU A 333 -28.78 -22.24 -18.24
CA GLU A 333 -27.89 -21.63 -19.26
C GLU A 333 -26.53 -22.36 -19.43
N ASP A 334 -26.37 -23.56 -18.87
CA ASP A 334 -25.11 -24.31 -18.86
C ASP A 334 -24.83 -25.08 -20.16
N LEU A 335 -25.79 -25.16 -21.09
CA LEU A 335 -25.52 -25.61 -22.47
C LEU A 335 -24.98 -24.49 -23.37
N LYS A 336 -25.19 -23.21 -23.02
CA LYS A 336 -24.55 -22.07 -23.71
C LYS A 336 -23.15 -21.77 -23.17
N LYS A 337 -22.88 -21.99 -21.87
CA LYS A 337 -21.52 -21.77 -21.30
C LYS A 337 -20.51 -22.83 -21.71
N ALA A 338 -20.89 -24.11 -21.82
CA ALA A 338 -19.98 -25.14 -22.32
C ALA A 338 -19.58 -24.92 -23.80
N SER A 339 -20.54 -24.47 -24.62
CA SER A 339 -20.26 -24.06 -26.00
C SER A 339 -19.43 -22.76 -26.03
N GLN A 340 -19.78 -21.70 -25.29
CA GLN A 340 -19.00 -20.45 -25.23
C GLN A 340 -17.56 -20.60 -24.70
N LEU A 341 -17.32 -21.45 -23.70
CA LEU A 341 -15.96 -21.74 -23.20
C LEU A 341 -15.12 -22.49 -24.26
N SER A 342 -15.71 -23.45 -24.97
CA SER A 342 -15.02 -24.16 -26.07
C SER A 342 -14.76 -23.27 -27.29
N ILE A 343 -15.61 -22.27 -27.53
CA ILE A 343 -15.45 -21.22 -28.54
C ILE A 343 -14.31 -20.27 -28.17
N LEU A 344 -14.32 -19.76 -26.92
CA LEU A 344 -13.29 -18.86 -26.40
C LEU A 344 -11.91 -19.53 -26.37
N GLU A 345 -11.81 -20.80 -25.97
CA GLU A 345 -10.56 -21.56 -26.02
C GLU A 345 -10.02 -21.77 -27.45
N ARG A 346 -10.89 -21.97 -28.43
CA ARG A 346 -10.46 -22.16 -29.83
C ARG A 346 -10.00 -20.85 -30.46
N ILE A 347 -10.69 -19.75 -30.19
CA ILE A 347 -10.30 -18.41 -30.66
C ILE A 347 -9.00 -17.98 -29.95
N SER A 348 -8.86 -18.22 -28.65
CA SER A 348 -7.67 -17.81 -27.89
C SER A 348 -6.39 -18.57 -28.29
N ARG A 349 -6.51 -19.71 -28.96
CA ARG A 349 -5.38 -20.50 -29.49
C ARG A 349 -5.06 -20.19 -30.96
N ALA A 350 -5.87 -19.40 -31.65
CA ALA A 350 -5.64 -19.00 -33.02
C ALA A 350 -4.69 -17.79 -33.08
N SER A 351 -3.65 -17.86 -33.93
CA SER A 351 -2.77 -16.72 -34.18
C SER A 351 -3.48 -15.64 -35.03
N GLU A 352 -2.94 -14.42 -35.06
CA GLU A 352 -3.46 -13.35 -35.92
C GLU A 352 -3.50 -13.78 -37.41
N SER A 353 -2.50 -14.54 -37.86
CA SER A 353 -2.50 -15.13 -39.20
C SER A 353 -3.62 -16.15 -39.42
N ASP A 354 -3.94 -16.97 -38.42
CA ASP A 354 -5.02 -17.95 -38.51
C ASP A 354 -6.40 -17.25 -38.60
N LEU A 355 -6.56 -16.14 -37.87
CA LEU A 355 -7.76 -15.29 -37.91
C LEU A 355 -7.92 -14.59 -39.26
N ARG A 356 -6.83 -14.08 -39.86
CA ARG A 356 -6.87 -13.49 -41.22
C ARG A 356 -7.33 -14.51 -42.26
N ILE A 357 -6.83 -15.76 -42.17
CA ILE A 357 -7.24 -16.86 -43.05
C ILE A 357 -8.73 -17.20 -42.85
N ALA A 358 -9.20 -17.23 -41.60
CA ALA A 358 -10.61 -17.48 -41.30
C ALA A 358 -11.53 -16.35 -41.78
N ASN A 359 -11.12 -15.09 -41.64
CA ASN A 359 -11.85 -13.92 -42.17
C ASN A 359 -12.01 -13.98 -43.69
N TYR A 360 -10.92 -14.27 -44.41
CA TYR A 360 -10.95 -14.43 -45.86
C TYR A 360 -11.93 -15.55 -46.28
N ARG A 361 -11.85 -16.72 -45.64
CA ARG A 361 -12.78 -17.83 -45.89
C ARG A 361 -14.22 -17.46 -45.56
N SER A 362 -14.44 -16.72 -44.47
CA SER A 362 -15.77 -16.33 -43.99
C SER A 362 -16.45 -15.36 -44.94
N ALA A 363 -15.69 -14.42 -45.53
CA ALA A 363 -16.21 -13.50 -46.53
C ALA A 363 -16.73 -14.25 -47.77
N LEU A 364 -15.98 -15.25 -48.24
CA LEU A 364 -16.37 -16.06 -49.40
C LEU A 364 -17.57 -16.97 -49.10
N VAL A 365 -17.58 -17.64 -47.94
CA VAL A 365 -18.69 -18.50 -47.52
C VAL A 365 -19.96 -17.67 -47.25
N GLY A 366 -19.82 -16.48 -46.65
CA GLY A 366 -20.92 -15.58 -46.35
C GLY A 366 -21.65 -15.09 -47.61
N ARG A 367 -20.92 -14.67 -48.65
CA ARG A 367 -21.51 -14.27 -49.94
C ARG A 367 -22.37 -15.38 -50.55
N TYR A 368 -21.87 -16.62 -50.56
CA TYR A 368 -22.61 -17.76 -51.08
C TYR A 368 -23.86 -18.11 -50.25
N LEU A 369 -23.80 -17.97 -48.92
CA LEU A 369 -24.94 -18.27 -48.05
C LEU A 369 -26.07 -17.22 -48.13
N HIS A 370 -25.73 -15.95 -48.38
CA HIS A 370 -26.71 -14.86 -48.45
C HIS A 370 -27.26 -14.60 -49.85
N GLU A 371 -26.41 -14.63 -50.88
CA GLU A 371 -26.78 -14.19 -52.23
C GLU A 371 -26.98 -15.37 -53.20
N GLN A 372 -26.76 -16.62 -52.75
CA GLN A 372 -26.73 -17.85 -53.56
C GLN A 372 -25.82 -17.80 -54.80
N SER A 373 -24.97 -16.78 -54.88
CA SER A 373 -24.04 -16.56 -55.98
C SER A 373 -22.71 -17.24 -55.68
N LEU A 374 -22.21 -18.04 -56.62
CA LEU A 374 -20.87 -18.60 -56.53
C LEU A 374 -19.85 -17.46 -56.67
N PRO A 375 -18.82 -17.39 -55.79
CA PRO A 375 -17.79 -16.36 -55.94
C PRO A 375 -17.15 -16.45 -57.33
N VAL A 376 -17.09 -15.31 -58.02
CA VAL A 376 -16.47 -15.13 -59.35
C VAL A 376 -15.10 -15.82 -59.37
N PRO A 377 -14.71 -16.56 -60.43
CA PRO A 377 -13.58 -17.47 -60.38
C PRO A 377 -12.26 -16.73 -60.22
N ALA A 378 -11.79 -16.64 -58.97
CA ALA A 378 -10.42 -16.27 -58.62
C ALA A 378 -9.99 -17.06 -57.37
N ASP A 379 -8.97 -17.91 -57.55
CA ASP A 379 -8.04 -18.48 -56.55
C ASP A 379 -8.43 -19.64 -55.63
N VAL A 380 -9.66 -20.16 -55.62
CA VAL A 380 -10.00 -21.34 -54.78
C VAL A 380 -10.73 -22.44 -55.56
N PRO A 381 -10.20 -23.69 -55.59
CA PRO A 381 -10.90 -24.82 -56.19
C PRO A 381 -12.27 -25.06 -55.54
N LEU A 382 -13.30 -25.32 -56.35
CA LEU A 382 -14.69 -25.55 -55.88
C LEU A 382 -14.78 -26.60 -54.77
N ARG A 383 -13.99 -27.68 -54.87
CA ARG A 383 -13.92 -28.73 -53.82
C ARG A 383 -13.48 -28.19 -52.46
N THR A 384 -12.50 -27.29 -52.45
CA THR A 384 -11.98 -26.66 -51.23
C THR A 384 -12.98 -25.68 -50.67
N PHE A 385 -13.64 -24.91 -51.53
CA PHE A 385 -14.72 -24.00 -51.16
C PHE A 385 -15.90 -24.74 -50.51
N TYR A 386 -16.44 -25.78 -51.15
CA TYR A 386 -17.53 -26.57 -50.57
C TYR A 386 -17.12 -27.30 -49.29
N ARG A 387 -15.86 -27.70 -49.15
CA ARG A 387 -15.33 -28.20 -47.87
C ARG A 387 -15.41 -27.14 -46.77
N TRP A 388 -15.09 -25.88 -47.06
CA TRP A 388 -15.24 -24.78 -46.09
C TRP A 388 -16.70 -24.51 -45.76
N VAL A 389 -17.61 -24.54 -46.74
CA VAL A 389 -19.06 -24.41 -46.49
C VAL A 389 -19.55 -25.54 -45.58
N ALA A 390 -19.13 -26.78 -45.82
CA ALA A 390 -19.46 -27.91 -44.97
C ALA A 390 -18.92 -27.75 -43.54
N GLN A 391 -17.66 -27.34 -43.40
CA GLN A 391 -17.04 -27.06 -42.10
C GLN A 391 -17.71 -25.90 -41.36
N TYR A 392 -18.13 -24.86 -42.08
CA TYR A 392 -18.88 -23.73 -41.55
C TYR A 392 -20.25 -24.17 -41.02
N ARG A 393 -21.02 -24.93 -41.81
CA ARG A 393 -22.33 -25.46 -41.39
C ARG A 393 -22.20 -26.41 -40.19
N GLN A 394 -21.20 -27.30 -40.23
CA GLN A 394 -20.92 -28.21 -39.13
C GLN A 394 -20.54 -27.45 -37.85
N ALA A 395 -19.68 -26.44 -37.95
CA ALA A 395 -19.30 -25.61 -36.81
C ALA A 395 -20.45 -24.73 -36.29
N ALA A 396 -21.33 -24.26 -37.17
CA ALA A 396 -22.54 -23.54 -36.79
C ALA A 396 -23.50 -24.44 -35.99
N MET A 397 -23.68 -25.70 -36.42
CA MET A 397 -24.50 -26.68 -35.69
C MET A 397 -23.87 -27.11 -34.36
N SER A 398 -22.55 -27.36 -34.32
CA SER A 398 -21.89 -27.89 -33.13
C SER A 398 -21.51 -26.82 -32.10
N TYR A 399 -21.23 -25.58 -32.52
CA TYR A 399 -20.68 -24.53 -31.65
C TYR A 399 -21.45 -23.21 -31.74
N GLY A 400 -22.55 -23.11 -32.49
CA GLY A 400 -23.32 -21.86 -32.64
C GLY A 400 -22.62 -20.76 -33.44
N SER A 401 -21.38 -20.98 -33.93
CA SER A 401 -20.63 -20.06 -34.77
C SER A 401 -19.91 -20.81 -35.90
N GLY A 402 -20.39 -20.62 -37.13
CA GLY A 402 -19.79 -21.25 -38.31
C GLY A 402 -18.37 -20.78 -38.59
N TYR A 403 -18.03 -19.56 -38.16
CA TYR A 403 -16.71 -18.94 -38.32
C TYR A 403 -15.57 -19.82 -37.76
N LEU A 404 -15.82 -20.54 -36.67
CA LEU A 404 -14.82 -21.40 -36.03
C LEU A 404 -14.41 -22.60 -36.87
N GLY A 405 -15.30 -23.08 -37.75
CA GLY A 405 -14.98 -24.15 -38.70
C GLY A 405 -14.01 -23.71 -39.79
N LEU A 406 -13.80 -22.41 -39.96
CA LEU A 406 -12.93 -21.83 -40.98
C LEU A 406 -11.50 -21.57 -40.48
N LEU A 407 -11.22 -21.75 -39.19
CA LEU A 407 -9.88 -21.66 -38.63
C LEU A 407 -8.97 -22.77 -39.20
N PRO A 408 -7.74 -22.46 -39.62
CA PRO A 408 -6.82 -23.48 -40.12
C PRO A 408 -6.19 -24.31 -38.99
N HIS A 409 -6.05 -25.62 -39.21
CA HIS A 409 -5.39 -26.53 -38.26
C HIS A 409 -3.86 -26.61 -38.44
N HIS A 410 -3.16 -25.48 -38.59
CA HIS A 410 -1.71 -25.47 -38.79
C HIS A 410 -0.97 -26.04 -37.58
N GLY A 411 -1.45 -25.73 -36.38
CA GLY A 411 -0.86 -26.22 -35.13
C GLY A 411 -0.87 -27.74 -34.99
N ALA A 412 -1.74 -28.47 -35.71
CA ALA A 412 -1.87 -29.93 -35.68
C ALA A 412 -0.94 -30.68 -36.64
N LYS A 413 -0.14 -29.98 -37.45
CA LYS A 413 0.72 -30.58 -38.47
C LYS A 413 2.14 -30.83 -37.93
N GLY A 414 2.74 -31.95 -38.33
CA GLY A 414 4.15 -32.27 -38.07
C GLY A 414 4.41 -33.28 -36.94
N ASN A 415 5.60 -33.89 -36.97
CA ASN A 415 6.05 -34.85 -35.95
C ASN A 415 6.38 -34.12 -34.63
N ARG A 416 5.73 -34.52 -33.53
CA ARG A 416 5.89 -33.94 -32.19
C ARG A 416 6.67 -34.84 -31.22
N LEU A 417 7.22 -35.96 -31.69
CA LEU A 417 8.05 -36.81 -30.86
C LEU A 417 9.40 -36.13 -30.57
N PRO A 418 9.94 -36.28 -29.34
CA PRO A 418 11.25 -35.75 -29.00
C PRO A 418 12.32 -36.30 -29.95
N LYS A 419 12.99 -35.41 -30.69
CA LYS A 419 14.02 -35.79 -31.68
C LYS A 419 15.33 -36.29 -31.06
N LEU A 420 15.51 -36.15 -29.74
CA LEU A 420 16.72 -36.57 -29.04
C LEU A 420 16.50 -37.86 -28.25
N PRO A 421 17.45 -38.82 -28.30
CA PRO A 421 17.45 -40.00 -27.44
C PRO A 421 17.38 -39.63 -25.96
N GLU A 422 16.87 -40.55 -25.14
CA GLU A 422 16.74 -40.31 -23.70
C GLU A 422 18.10 -40.10 -23.01
N GLY A 423 19.14 -40.85 -23.42
CA GLY A 423 20.50 -40.68 -22.91
C GLY A 423 21.04 -39.26 -23.11
N SER A 424 20.88 -38.69 -24.31
CA SER A 424 21.29 -37.32 -24.62
C SER A 424 20.52 -36.27 -23.80
N ARG A 425 19.25 -36.54 -23.48
CA ARG A 425 18.42 -35.65 -22.64
C ARG A 425 18.85 -35.68 -21.17
N ARG A 426 19.22 -36.85 -20.65
CA ARG A 426 19.74 -37.01 -19.28
C ARG A 426 21.07 -36.28 -19.10
N GLU A 427 22.03 -36.49 -20.00
CA GLU A 427 23.33 -35.79 -19.99
C GLU A 427 23.16 -34.26 -20.05
N MET A 428 22.23 -33.80 -20.88
CA MET A 428 21.92 -32.37 -21.00
C MET A 428 21.33 -31.79 -19.70
N ALA A 429 20.45 -32.52 -19.01
CA ALA A 429 19.93 -32.10 -17.71
C ALA A 429 21.03 -32.03 -16.63
N GLU A 430 21.94 -33.01 -16.63
CA GLU A 430 23.08 -33.05 -15.71
C GLU A 430 24.04 -31.87 -15.95
N ALA A 431 24.33 -31.55 -17.22
CA ALA A 431 25.13 -30.38 -17.59
C ALA A 431 24.50 -29.05 -17.12
N PHE A 432 23.17 -28.97 -17.12
CA PHE A 432 22.49 -27.81 -16.54
C PHE A 432 22.69 -27.74 -15.03
N GLU A 433 22.47 -28.82 -14.29
CA GLU A 433 22.51 -28.78 -12.81
C GLU A 433 23.93 -28.63 -12.25
N GLN A 434 24.92 -29.30 -12.85
CA GLN A 434 26.27 -29.36 -12.32
C GLN A 434 27.20 -28.27 -12.85
N ASP A 435 26.86 -27.62 -13.98
CA ASP A 435 27.77 -26.68 -14.64
C ASP A 435 27.11 -25.33 -14.92
N TYR A 436 25.98 -25.30 -15.61
CA TYR A 436 25.31 -24.05 -16.01
C TYR A 436 24.57 -23.38 -14.84
N GLU A 437 23.73 -24.08 -14.09
CA GLU A 437 22.90 -23.57 -12.99
C GLU A 437 23.66 -23.52 -11.66
N THR A 438 24.89 -23.04 -11.69
CA THR A 438 25.76 -22.96 -10.52
C THR A 438 26.20 -21.53 -10.24
N LYS A 439 26.68 -21.28 -9.02
CA LYS A 439 27.24 -19.97 -8.62
C LYS A 439 28.46 -19.53 -9.43
N LYS A 440 29.07 -20.45 -10.20
CA LYS A 440 30.19 -20.15 -11.11
C LYS A 440 29.75 -19.38 -12.36
N GLN A 441 28.44 -19.32 -12.64
CA GLN A 441 27.83 -18.53 -13.72
C GLN A 441 28.48 -18.71 -15.10
N LYS A 442 28.85 -19.94 -15.46
CA LYS A 442 29.42 -20.23 -16.78
C LYS A 442 28.48 -19.79 -17.90
N THR A 443 29.07 -19.39 -19.03
CA THR A 443 28.32 -19.07 -20.25
C THR A 443 27.64 -20.33 -20.78
N LEU A 444 26.53 -20.14 -21.50
CA LEU A 444 25.78 -21.25 -22.08
C LEU A 444 26.66 -22.08 -23.03
N TYR A 445 27.51 -21.40 -23.81
CA TYR A 445 28.44 -22.03 -24.73
C TYR A 445 29.50 -22.88 -24.01
N ALA A 446 30.07 -22.38 -22.89
CA ALA A 446 31.06 -23.14 -22.12
C ALA A 446 30.47 -24.43 -21.53
N SER A 447 29.23 -24.38 -21.02
CA SER A 447 28.55 -25.58 -20.51
C SER A 447 28.13 -26.53 -21.63
N TRP A 448 27.81 -26.03 -22.83
CA TRP A 448 27.57 -26.87 -24.00
C TRP A 448 28.82 -27.62 -24.46
N ILE A 449 30.00 -26.98 -24.45
CA ILE A 449 31.27 -27.66 -24.79
C ILE A 449 31.51 -28.84 -23.85
N ARG A 450 31.30 -28.65 -22.55
CA ARG A 450 31.44 -29.73 -21.56
C ARG A 450 30.45 -30.87 -21.82
N LEU A 451 29.19 -30.54 -22.13
CA LEU A 451 28.19 -31.53 -22.50
C LEU A 451 28.62 -32.33 -23.74
N LYS A 452 29.10 -31.64 -24.79
CA LYS A 452 29.57 -32.28 -26.03
C LYS A 452 30.69 -33.28 -25.74
N LEU A 453 31.70 -32.88 -24.95
CA LEU A 453 32.81 -33.75 -24.54
C LEU A 453 32.33 -34.96 -23.69
N SER A 454 31.35 -34.76 -22.80
CA SER A 454 30.74 -35.84 -22.01
C SER A 454 30.02 -36.85 -22.91
N CYS A 455 29.23 -36.35 -23.86
CA CYS A 455 28.50 -37.18 -24.83
C CYS A 455 29.46 -37.95 -25.74
N GLU A 456 30.53 -37.32 -26.24
CA GLU A 456 31.58 -37.98 -27.04
C GLU A 456 32.26 -39.10 -26.26
N LYS A 457 32.63 -38.85 -24.99
CA LYS A 457 33.24 -39.86 -24.12
C LYS A 457 32.32 -41.05 -23.84
N LYS A 458 31.01 -40.81 -23.73
CA LYS A 458 29.99 -41.83 -23.46
C LYS A 458 29.43 -42.49 -24.72
N GLY A 459 29.88 -42.10 -25.92
CA GLY A 459 29.36 -42.60 -27.19
C GLY A 459 27.89 -42.21 -27.46
N ILE A 460 27.41 -41.13 -26.85
CA ILE A 460 26.03 -40.66 -26.95
C ILE A 460 25.96 -39.50 -27.97
N VAL A 461 24.89 -39.44 -28.75
CA VAL A 461 24.67 -38.32 -29.70
C VAL A 461 24.54 -37.00 -28.93
N ALA A 462 25.49 -36.08 -29.16
CA ALA A 462 25.50 -34.78 -28.53
C ALA A 462 24.39 -33.87 -29.12
N PRO A 463 23.61 -33.15 -28.28
CA PRO A 463 22.68 -32.15 -28.78
C PRO A 463 23.44 -30.97 -29.40
N SER A 464 22.89 -30.38 -30.45
CA SER A 464 23.44 -29.15 -31.03
C SER A 464 23.34 -27.99 -30.04
N TYR A 465 24.20 -26.98 -30.21
CA TYR A 465 24.16 -25.78 -29.37
C TYR A 465 22.79 -25.09 -29.41
N LYS A 466 22.12 -25.07 -30.58
CA LYS A 466 20.78 -24.50 -30.74
C LYS A 466 19.76 -25.26 -29.89
N THR A 467 19.82 -26.59 -29.86
CA THR A 467 18.92 -27.41 -29.03
C THR A 467 19.19 -27.22 -27.54
N PHE A 468 20.47 -27.12 -27.15
CA PHE A 468 20.86 -26.81 -25.78
C PHE A 468 20.38 -25.42 -25.33
N ALA A 469 20.46 -24.42 -26.21
CA ALA A 469 19.98 -23.07 -25.94
C ALA A 469 18.46 -23.00 -25.79
N ILE A 470 17.71 -23.67 -26.68
CA ILE A 470 16.25 -23.78 -26.56
C ILE A 470 15.87 -24.47 -25.24
N ALA A 471 16.53 -25.58 -24.90
CA ALA A 471 16.30 -26.29 -23.65
C ALA A 471 16.59 -25.42 -22.42
N ALA A 472 17.65 -24.59 -22.47
CA ALA A 472 17.97 -23.65 -21.39
C ALA A 472 16.88 -22.58 -21.20
N CYS A 473 16.32 -22.06 -22.30
CA CYS A 473 15.22 -21.09 -22.28
C CYS A 473 13.88 -21.69 -21.83
N GLN A 474 13.70 -23.01 -21.94
CA GLN A 474 12.49 -23.72 -21.50
C GLN A 474 12.52 -24.07 -19.99
N ARG A 475 13.65 -23.88 -19.30
CA ARG A 475 13.73 -24.08 -17.85
C ARG A 475 13.12 -22.89 -17.11
N ASP A 476 12.63 -23.12 -15.90
CA ASP A 476 12.07 -22.08 -15.04
C ASP A 476 13.08 -20.93 -14.83
N PRO A 477 12.82 -19.73 -15.39
CA PRO A 477 13.74 -18.60 -15.31
C PRO A 477 14.03 -18.18 -13.87
N TYR A 478 13.03 -18.30 -12.97
CA TYR A 478 13.17 -17.94 -11.56
C TYR A 478 14.14 -18.90 -10.86
N ARG A 479 13.91 -20.21 -10.95
CA ARG A 479 14.80 -21.22 -10.35
C ARG A 479 16.22 -21.15 -10.91
N GLN A 480 16.35 -20.94 -12.21
CA GLN A 480 17.66 -20.80 -12.86
C GLN A 480 18.42 -19.58 -12.34
N ARG A 481 17.77 -18.41 -12.25
CA ARG A 481 18.36 -17.18 -11.71
C ARG A 481 18.69 -17.31 -10.23
N LEU A 482 17.81 -17.95 -9.44
CA LEU A 482 18.02 -18.21 -8.02
C LEU A 482 19.28 -19.03 -7.77
N LYS A 483 19.48 -20.11 -8.53
CA LYS A 483 20.68 -20.97 -8.43
C LYS A 483 21.97 -20.27 -8.90
N ARG A 484 21.89 -19.47 -9.97
CA ARG A 484 23.06 -18.81 -10.59
C ARG A 484 23.50 -17.54 -9.89
N GLN A 485 22.55 -16.68 -9.52
CA GLN A 485 22.78 -15.29 -9.12
C GLN A 485 22.16 -14.96 -7.74
N GLY A 486 21.56 -15.96 -7.07
CA GLY A 486 20.99 -15.80 -5.74
C GLY A 486 19.58 -15.19 -5.71
N ARG A 487 19.03 -15.09 -4.50
CA ARG A 487 17.61 -14.75 -4.28
C ARG A 487 17.23 -13.34 -4.74
N ARG A 488 18.13 -12.37 -4.58
CA ARG A 488 17.87 -10.95 -4.89
C ARG A 488 17.67 -10.68 -6.38
N SER A 489 18.41 -11.37 -7.25
CA SER A 489 18.31 -11.24 -8.71
C SER A 489 17.16 -12.05 -9.30
N ALA A 490 16.76 -13.13 -8.63
CA ALA A 490 15.62 -13.96 -9.01
C ALA A 490 14.27 -13.25 -8.81
N TYR A 491 14.18 -12.29 -7.88
CA TYR A 491 12.92 -11.57 -7.60
C TYR A 491 12.30 -10.90 -8.84
N ALA A 492 13.10 -10.41 -9.77
CA ALA A 492 12.60 -9.79 -11.00
C ALA A 492 11.89 -10.78 -11.95
N LEU A 493 12.13 -12.09 -11.76
CA LEU A 493 11.55 -13.19 -12.55
C LEU A 493 10.53 -14.01 -11.75
N GLU A 494 10.35 -13.70 -10.48
CA GLU A 494 9.32 -14.32 -9.67
C GLU A 494 7.98 -13.99 -10.34
N PRO A 495 7.13 -15.00 -10.65
CA PRO A 495 5.85 -14.74 -11.28
C PRO A 495 5.15 -13.64 -10.50
N PHE A 496 4.67 -12.62 -11.23
CA PHE A 496 3.81 -11.61 -10.68
C PHE A 496 2.50 -12.29 -10.30
N TYR A 497 2.50 -12.95 -9.14
CA TYR A 497 1.30 -13.14 -8.39
C TYR A 497 0.91 -11.72 -7.99
N PHE A 498 -0.15 -11.22 -8.62
CA PHE A 498 -1.12 -10.52 -7.81
C PHE A 498 -1.39 -11.47 -6.63
N GLU A 499 -0.70 -11.29 -5.50
CA GLU A 499 -1.25 -11.67 -4.20
C GLU A 499 -2.42 -10.69 -4.00
N LEU A 500 -3.46 -10.88 -4.81
CA LEU A 500 -4.84 -10.47 -4.66
C LEU A 500 -5.45 -11.32 -3.54
N GLU A 501 -4.71 -11.48 -2.44
CA GLU A 501 -5.25 -12.11 -1.26
C GLU A 501 -6.24 -11.10 -0.67
N LEU A 502 -7.46 -11.54 -0.34
CA LEU A 502 -8.54 -10.77 0.34
C LEU A 502 -8.09 -10.03 1.62
N LYS A 503 -6.84 -10.26 2.05
CA LYS A 503 -6.21 -9.85 3.31
C LYS A 503 -5.87 -8.37 3.36
N THR A 504 -5.76 -7.70 2.22
CA THR A 504 -5.73 -6.23 2.14
C THR A 504 -6.25 -5.85 0.74
N PRO A 505 -7.23 -4.94 0.60
CA PRO A 505 -7.58 -4.38 -0.70
C PRO A 505 -6.30 -3.86 -1.35
N ARG A 506 -6.19 -4.00 -2.70
CA ARG A 506 -4.92 -3.80 -3.42
C ARG A 506 -4.17 -2.55 -2.95
N HIS A 507 -4.89 -1.48 -2.57
CA HIS A 507 -4.31 -0.24 -2.07
C HIS A 507 -5.19 0.53 -1.06
N GLY A 508 -5.79 -0.15 -0.09
CA GLY A 508 -6.73 0.47 0.87
C GLY A 508 -8.16 0.56 0.33
N ASP A 509 -9.11 0.90 1.20
CA ASP A 509 -10.55 0.99 0.96
C ASP A 509 -11.09 2.40 0.85
N ARG A 510 -10.32 3.38 1.35
CA ARG A 510 -10.72 4.79 1.36
C ARG A 510 -9.52 5.75 1.36
N PRO A 511 -9.73 7.02 0.99
CA PRO A 511 -8.74 8.08 1.16
C PRO A 511 -8.25 8.23 2.60
N PHE A 512 -6.98 8.60 2.75
CA PHE A 512 -6.26 8.75 4.02
C PHE A 512 -6.21 7.50 4.90
N GLU A 513 -6.60 6.33 4.40
CA GLU A 513 -6.40 5.08 5.14
C GLU A 513 -4.93 4.67 5.12
N ILE A 514 -4.33 4.63 3.92
CA ILE A 514 -2.95 4.22 3.72
C ILE A 514 -2.23 5.29 2.91
N GLY A 515 -1.22 5.93 3.51
CA GLY A 515 -0.34 6.88 2.86
C GLY A 515 1.07 6.31 2.72
N HIS A 516 1.63 6.30 1.52
CA HIS A 516 3.02 5.92 1.29
C HIS A 516 3.91 7.16 1.34
N ILE A 517 4.98 7.13 2.14
CA ILE A 517 6.03 8.15 2.09
C ILE A 517 7.26 7.54 1.44
N ASP A 518 7.79 8.27 0.46
CA ASP A 518 8.98 7.85 -0.27
C ASP A 518 9.78 9.06 -0.76
N HIS A 519 11.05 8.83 -1.04
CA HIS A 519 12.01 9.85 -1.42
C HIS A 519 12.69 9.49 -2.74
N THR A 520 12.90 10.48 -3.62
CA THR A 520 13.77 10.32 -4.79
C THR A 520 14.57 11.58 -5.04
N GLU A 521 15.80 11.42 -5.54
CA GLU A 521 16.56 12.53 -6.12
C GLU A 521 15.97 12.82 -7.51
N LEU A 522 15.68 14.09 -7.81
CA LEU A 522 15.14 14.48 -9.11
C LEU A 522 16.25 14.55 -10.17
N ASP A 523 15.90 14.16 -11.39
CA ASP A 523 16.80 14.20 -12.54
C ASP A 523 16.93 15.62 -13.14
N VAL A 524 17.22 16.64 -12.32
CA VAL A 524 17.39 18.04 -12.75
C VAL A 524 18.41 18.80 -11.89
N GLU A 525 19.33 19.51 -12.53
CA GLU A 525 20.31 20.38 -11.87
C GLU A 525 19.70 21.77 -11.60
N LEU A 526 19.91 22.28 -10.39
CA LEU A 526 19.37 23.59 -9.96
C LEU A 526 20.48 24.60 -9.67
N VAL A 527 20.09 25.88 -9.73
CA VAL A 527 20.95 27.01 -9.42
C VAL A 527 20.46 27.77 -8.20
N CYS A 528 21.37 28.50 -7.56
CA CYS A 528 21.02 29.50 -6.57
C CYS A 528 20.41 30.72 -7.25
N SER A 529 19.22 31.13 -6.83
CA SER A 529 18.52 32.34 -7.31
C SER A 529 19.36 33.63 -7.12
N ARG A 530 20.25 33.66 -6.13
CA ARG A 530 21.05 34.83 -5.77
C ARG A 530 22.40 34.92 -6.49
N THR A 531 23.06 33.78 -6.69
CA THR A 531 24.44 33.74 -7.20
C THR A 531 24.55 33.13 -8.60
N GLY A 532 23.49 32.49 -9.10
CA GLY A 532 23.52 31.72 -10.35
C GLY A 532 24.37 30.45 -10.27
N ARG A 533 24.99 30.14 -9.12
CA ARG A 533 25.83 28.96 -8.93
C ARG A 533 24.98 27.69 -8.93
N VAL A 534 25.43 26.66 -9.64
CA VAL A 534 24.81 25.33 -9.60
C VAL A 534 24.95 24.73 -8.20
N LEU A 535 23.82 24.38 -7.58
CA LEU A 535 23.74 23.80 -6.23
C LEU A 535 23.60 22.27 -6.24
N GLY A 536 23.23 21.69 -7.37
CA GLY A 536 23.07 20.24 -7.54
C GLY A 536 21.63 19.82 -7.79
N ARG A 537 21.39 18.53 -7.64
CA ARG A 537 20.06 17.90 -7.79
C ARG A 537 19.30 17.89 -6.46
N PRO A 538 18.00 18.26 -6.45
CA PRO A 538 17.20 18.25 -5.25
C PRO A 538 16.60 16.86 -4.97
N TRP A 539 16.30 16.61 -3.70
CA TRP A 539 15.50 15.50 -3.24
C TRP A 539 14.04 15.91 -3.09
N VAL A 540 13.14 15.12 -3.64
CA VAL A 540 11.70 15.22 -3.41
C VAL A 540 11.24 14.11 -2.45
N THR A 541 10.38 14.49 -1.52
CA THR A 541 9.64 13.59 -0.63
C THR A 541 8.17 13.68 -0.97
N LEU A 542 7.54 12.56 -1.31
CA LEU A 542 6.10 12.52 -1.59
C LEU A 542 5.37 11.71 -0.53
N LEU A 543 4.19 12.18 -0.16
CA LEU A 543 3.16 11.39 0.47
C LEU A 543 2.12 11.05 -0.62
N ILE A 544 1.82 9.76 -0.80
CA ILE A 544 0.91 9.27 -1.84
C ILE A 544 -0.23 8.51 -1.17
N ASP A 545 -1.47 8.90 -1.45
CA ASP A 545 -2.66 8.18 -1.01
C ASP A 545 -2.80 6.88 -1.81
N ALA A 546 -2.81 5.75 -1.10
CA ALA A 546 -2.81 4.44 -1.74
C ALA A 546 -4.10 4.22 -2.54
N TYR A 547 -5.26 4.62 -2.02
CA TYR A 547 -6.56 4.35 -2.62
C TYR A 547 -6.73 5.11 -3.95
N SER A 548 -6.57 6.43 -3.88
CA SER A 548 -6.85 7.36 -4.99
C SER A 548 -5.65 7.66 -5.88
N ARG A 549 -4.44 7.25 -5.50
CA ARG A 549 -3.15 7.63 -6.15
C ARG A 549 -2.83 9.12 -6.07
N ARG A 550 -3.67 9.91 -5.44
CA ARG A 550 -3.45 11.33 -5.21
C ARG A 550 -2.15 11.54 -4.44
N VAL A 551 -1.53 12.70 -4.62
CA VAL A 551 -0.34 13.13 -3.86
C VAL A 551 -0.77 14.23 -2.88
N PRO A 552 -1.14 13.90 -1.61
CA PRO A 552 -1.59 14.92 -0.67
C PRO A 552 -0.49 15.90 -0.26
N ALA A 553 0.78 15.50 -0.33
CA ALA A 553 1.89 16.36 0.04
C ALA A 553 3.18 16.03 -0.72
N ALA A 554 3.94 17.08 -1.02
CA ALA A 554 5.27 17.04 -1.60
C ALA A 554 6.18 18.00 -0.83
N TYR A 555 7.44 17.62 -0.65
CA TYR A 555 8.47 18.49 -0.07
C TYR A 555 9.77 18.36 -0.85
N LEU A 556 10.36 19.50 -1.23
CA LEU A 556 11.57 19.59 -2.04
C LEU A 556 12.71 20.24 -1.24
N THR A 557 13.91 19.65 -1.29
CA THR A 557 15.09 20.12 -0.54
C THR A 557 16.39 19.67 -1.21
N PHE A 558 17.49 20.40 -1.02
CA PHE A 558 18.82 19.92 -1.43
C PHE A 558 19.39 18.86 -0.48
N ASP A 559 18.98 18.90 0.79
CA ASP A 559 19.45 17.94 1.78
C ASP A 559 18.96 16.52 1.47
N PRO A 560 19.83 15.50 1.61
CA PRO A 560 19.41 14.10 1.51
C PRO A 560 18.27 13.74 2.47
N PRO A 561 17.49 12.68 2.18
CA PRO A 561 16.39 12.25 3.02
C PRO A 561 16.81 12.04 4.47
N SER A 562 16.04 12.62 5.36
CA SER A 562 16.25 12.55 6.80
C SER A 562 14.92 12.70 7.51
N TYR A 563 14.91 12.55 8.84
CA TYR A 563 13.72 12.80 9.64
C TYR A 563 13.12 14.19 9.35
N ARG A 564 13.94 15.19 8.97
CA ARG A 564 13.49 16.54 8.60
C ARG A 564 12.57 16.49 7.39
N SER A 565 12.95 15.77 6.32
CA SER A 565 12.12 15.60 5.14
C SER A 565 10.80 14.90 5.46
N CYS A 566 10.83 13.88 6.33
CA CYS A 566 9.62 13.20 6.82
C CYS A 566 8.70 14.16 7.61
N MET A 567 9.25 15.01 8.47
CA MET A 567 8.46 16.00 9.21
C MET A 567 7.83 17.03 8.29
N MET A 568 8.59 17.53 7.31
CA MET A 568 8.10 18.57 6.40
C MET A 568 6.98 18.07 5.49
N VAL A 569 7.06 16.84 4.98
CA VAL A 569 5.96 16.28 4.17
C VAL A 569 4.69 16.05 5.00
N LEU A 570 4.81 15.67 6.27
CA LEU A 570 3.66 15.54 7.17
C LEU A 570 3.08 16.91 7.54
N ARG A 571 3.91 17.94 7.74
CA ARG A 571 3.46 19.33 7.89
C ARG A 571 2.66 19.77 6.68
N GLU A 572 3.16 19.54 5.46
CA GLU A 572 2.45 19.92 4.25
C GLU A 572 1.10 19.21 4.11
N CYS A 573 1.04 17.93 4.48
CA CYS A 573 -0.21 17.16 4.49
C CYS A 573 -1.25 17.79 5.43
N VAL A 574 -0.86 18.13 6.66
CA VAL A 574 -1.76 18.79 7.61
C VAL A 574 -2.08 20.22 7.18
N ARG A 575 -1.12 20.97 6.63
CA ARG A 575 -1.36 22.34 6.16
C ARG A 575 -2.47 22.37 5.11
N ARG A 576 -2.42 21.46 4.13
CA ARG A 576 -3.36 21.37 3.00
C ARG A 576 -4.67 20.68 3.33
N HIS A 577 -4.61 19.57 4.09
CA HIS A 577 -5.75 18.69 4.28
C HIS A 577 -6.24 18.62 5.73
N LYS A 578 -5.56 19.31 6.66
CA LYS A 578 -5.82 19.25 8.11
C LYS A 578 -5.87 17.81 8.61
N ARG A 579 -5.12 16.90 8.01
CA ARG A 579 -5.25 15.47 8.28
C ARG A 579 -3.94 14.73 8.04
N LEU A 580 -3.77 13.64 8.77
CA LEU A 580 -2.73 12.64 8.56
C LEU A 580 -3.35 11.30 8.13
N PRO A 581 -2.63 10.46 7.36
CA PRO A 581 -3.08 9.11 7.06
C PRO A 581 -3.24 8.26 8.34
N GLN A 582 -4.21 7.35 8.36
CA GLN A 582 -4.37 6.36 9.44
C GLN A 582 -3.15 5.43 9.51
N ILE A 583 -2.64 5.01 8.35
CA ILE A 583 -1.48 4.13 8.21
C ILE A 583 -0.47 4.79 7.30
N VAL A 584 0.76 4.94 7.78
CA VAL A 584 1.91 5.42 7.01
C VAL A 584 2.82 4.25 6.66
N VAL A 585 2.99 4.01 5.36
CA VAL A 585 3.84 2.96 4.81
C VAL A 585 5.14 3.57 4.29
N VAL A 586 6.27 3.06 4.77
CA VAL A 586 7.61 3.56 4.47
C VAL A 586 8.54 2.43 4.03
N ASP A 587 9.69 2.74 3.44
CA ASP A 587 10.74 1.74 3.25
C ASP A 587 11.56 1.51 4.54
N GLY A 588 12.61 0.68 4.44
CA GLY A 588 13.53 0.39 5.53
C GLY A 588 14.63 1.47 5.75
N GLY A 589 14.46 2.68 5.22
CA GLY A 589 15.39 3.80 5.39
C GLY A 589 15.62 4.18 6.86
N LYS A 590 16.82 4.67 7.17
CA LYS A 590 17.21 5.01 8.56
C LYS A 590 16.42 6.21 9.10
N GLU A 591 16.05 7.13 8.21
CA GLU A 591 15.23 8.32 8.45
C GLU A 591 13.88 7.98 9.08
N PHE A 592 13.25 6.89 8.63
CA PHE A 592 11.98 6.41 9.15
C PHE A 592 12.09 5.68 10.49
N GLY A 593 13.31 5.34 10.91
CA GLY A 593 13.62 4.80 12.24
C GLY A 593 13.84 5.86 13.32
N SER A 594 13.74 7.15 12.95
CA SER A 594 13.91 8.28 13.87
C SER A 594 12.86 8.26 14.99
N THR A 595 13.30 8.49 16.22
CA THR A 595 12.42 8.59 17.39
C THR A 595 11.42 9.73 17.26
N TYR A 596 11.79 10.83 16.60
CA TYR A 596 10.89 11.96 16.40
C TYR A 596 9.73 11.59 15.48
N PHE A 597 10.03 10.88 14.39
CA PHE A 597 9.03 10.40 13.43
C PHE A 597 8.08 9.41 14.10
N GLU A 598 8.61 8.43 14.84
CA GLU A 598 7.79 7.48 15.59
C GLU A 598 6.93 8.17 16.66
N ALA A 599 7.48 9.17 17.38
CA ALA A 599 6.75 9.90 18.41
C ALA A 599 5.60 10.75 17.82
N LEU A 600 5.82 11.42 16.69
CA LEU A 600 4.77 12.18 16.01
C LEU A 600 3.63 11.25 15.56
N LEU A 601 3.98 10.15 14.88
CA LEU A 601 2.98 9.17 14.44
C LEU A 601 2.20 8.59 15.62
N ALA A 602 2.88 8.25 16.73
CA ALA A 602 2.23 7.75 17.94
C ALA A 602 1.26 8.80 18.53
N ASN A 603 1.69 10.05 18.63
CA ASN A 603 0.88 11.15 19.20
C ASN A 603 -0.42 11.38 18.42
N TYR A 604 -0.34 11.31 17.07
CA TYR A 604 -1.51 11.44 16.19
C TYR A 604 -2.18 10.11 15.86
N GLN A 605 -1.79 9.03 16.55
CA GLN A 605 -2.35 7.69 16.42
C GLN A 605 -2.30 7.17 14.97
N CYS A 606 -1.23 7.48 14.25
CA CYS A 606 -0.92 6.95 12.94
C CYS A 606 -0.11 5.66 13.07
N MET A 607 -0.59 4.57 12.46
CA MET A 607 0.13 3.31 12.40
C MET A 607 1.30 3.42 11.44
N LYS A 608 2.47 2.92 11.83
CA LYS A 608 3.64 2.83 10.93
C LYS A 608 3.79 1.40 10.40
N LYS A 609 3.92 1.24 9.09
CA LYS A 609 4.28 -0.02 8.42
C LYS A 609 5.57 0.15 7.62
N VAL A 610 6.50 -0.79 7.77
CA VAL A 610 7.80 -0.79 7.09
C VAL A 610 7.80 -1.91 6.05
N ARG A 611 8.09 -1.54 4.80
CA ARG A 611 8.16 -2.49 3.68
C ARG A 611 9.37 -3.44 3.83
N PRO A 612 9.26 -4.72 3.43
CA PRO A 612 10.40 -5.64 3.45
C PRO A 612 11.41 -5.23 2.38
N GLY A 613 12.70 -5.16 2.75
CA GLY A 613 13.76 -4.74 1.82
C GLY A 613 14.00 -5.67 0.63
N ALA A 614 13.43 -6.89 0.62
CA ALA A 614 13.67 -7.89 -0.42
C ALA A 614 12.54 -8.03 -1.45
N LYS A 615 11.37 -7.39 -1.29
CA LYS A 615 10.24 -7.51 -2.23
C LYS A 615 9.85 -6.14 -2.82
N PRO A 616 10.22 -5.83 -4.08
CA PRO A 616 9.85 -4.59 -4.79
C PRO A 616 8.34 -4.35 -4.92
N ARG A 617 7.52 -5.38 -4.66
CA ARG A 617 6.06 -5.40 -4.91
C ARG A 617 5.31 -4.26 -4.20
N PHE A 618 5.73 -3.86 -2.99
CA PHE A 618 5.11 -2.77 -2.20
C PHE A 618 5.58 -1.35 -2.60
N GLY A 619 6.64 -1.22 -3.40
CA GLY A 619 7.18 0.05 -3.90
C GLY A 619 6.53 0.53 -5.20
N SER A 620 5.80 -0.36 -5.88
CA SER A 620 5.33 -0.13 -7.26
C SER A 620 4.42 1.09 -7.44
N LEU A 621 3.83 1.65 -6.38
CA LEU A 621 3.05 2.88 -6.44
C LEU A 621 3.94 4.11 -6.54
N CYS A 622 4.85 4.27 -5.58
CA CYS A 622 5.78 5.38 -5.55
C CYS A 622 6.66 5.35 -6.79
N GLU A 623 7.19 4.18 -7.16
CA GLU A 623 7.98 4.01 -8.38
C GLU A 623 7.23 4.43 -9.65
N ARG A 624 5.93 4.11 -9.75
CA ARG A 624 5.10 4.55 -10.88
C ARG A 624 4.86 6.06 -10.87
N VAL A 625 4.48 6.63 -9.73
CA VAL A 625 4.24 8.09 -9.63
C VAL A 625 5.53 8.86 -9.93
N PHE A 626 6.68 8.44 -9.39
CA PHE A 626 7.97 9.04 -9.71
C PHE A 626 8.35 8.84 -11.18
N GLY A 627 8.15 7.66 -11.75
CA GLY A 627 8.44 7.39 -13.16
C GLY A 627 7.60 8.24 -14.12
N VAL A 628 6.31 8.41 -13.82
CA VAL A 628 5.39 9.28 -14.56
C VAL A 628 5.80 10.74 -14.41
N SER A 629 6.06 11.20 -13.18
CA SER A 629 6.50 12.58 -12.91
C SER A 629 7.83 12.90 -13.59
N ASN A 630 8.78 11.98 -13.59
CA ASN A 630 10.05 12.16 -14.29
C ASN A 630 9.85 12.30 -15.80
N THR A 631 9.03 11.43 -16.39
CA THR A 631 8.78 11.41 -17.84
C THR A 631 7.98 12.62 -18.31
N GLN A 632 6.91 12.97 -17.60
CA GLN A 632 5.96 14.00 -18.03
C GLN A 632 6.34 15.41 -17.59
N PHE A 633 7.06 15.56 -16.48
CA PHE A 633 7.42 16.86 -15.93
C PHE A 633 8.93 17.10 -15.95
N VAL A 634 9.74 16.23 -15.32
CA VAL A 634 11.18 16.53 -15.16
C VAL A 634 11.93 16.56 -16.49
N TYR A 635 11.64 15.63 -17.42
CA TYR A 635 12.35 15.56 -18.71
C TYR A 635 11.98 16.66 -19.69
N THR A 636 10.94 17.45 -19.41
CA THR A 636 10.62 18.65 -20.21
C THR A 636 11.38 19.89 -19.73
N LEU A 637 12.05 19.81 -18.57
CA LEU A 637 12.77 20.95 -17.99
C LEU A 637 14.17 21.10 -18.57
N ARG A 638 14.59 22.35 -18.78
CA ARG A 638 15.98 22.68 -19.09
C ARG A 638 16.88 22.41 -17.87
N GLY A 639 18.02 21.76 -18.09
CA GLY A 639 18.91 21.30 -17.02
C GLY A 639 18.57 19.90 -16.49
N ASN A 640 17.66 19.17 -17.14
CA ASN A 640 17.40 17.77 -16.80
C ASN A 640 18.63 16.89 -17.07
N THR A 641 18.77 15.81 -16.30
CA THR A 641 19.93 14.93 -16.33
C THR A 641 19.70 13.65 -17.13
N GLN A 642 18.71 13.60 -18.02
CA GLN A 642 18.39 12.39 -18.81
C GLN A 642 19.61 11.91 -19.62
N ILE A 643 20.35 12.85 -20.22
CA ILE A 643 21.56 12.56 -21.02
C ILE A 643 22.69 11.93 -20.20
N MET A 644 22.71 12.11 -18.87
CA MET A 644 23.73 11.54 -18.00
C MET A 644 23.69 10.00 -17.93
N ARG A 645 22.62 9.37 -18.44
CA ARG A 645 22.60 7.91 -18.64
C ARG A 645 23.61 7.45 -19.70
N ASN A 646 23.94 8.32 -20.65
CA ASN A 646 24.94 8.11 -21.70
C ASN A 646 26.11 9.10 -21.54
N VAL A 647 26.82 9.04 -20.41
CA VAL A 647 27.90 9.99 -20.04
C VAL A 647 28.91 10.24 -21.18
N ARG A 648 29.20 9.23 -22.01
CA ARG A 648 30.14 9.32 -23.15
C ARG A 648 29.68 10.26 -24.28
N GLN A 649 28.41 10.62 -24.31
CA GLN A 649 27.81 11.51 -25.32
C GLN A 649 27.62 12.95 -24.80
N VAL A 650 27.97 13.22 -23.54
CA VAL A 650 27.80 14.54 -22.92
C VAL A 650 28.91 15.48 -23.39
N THR A 651 28.56 16.46 -24.22
CA THR A 651 29.43 17.59 -24.57
C THR A 651 29.16 18.78 -23.65
N LYS A 652 30.02 19.81 -23.69
CA LYS A 652 29.85 21.02 -22.87
C LYS A 652 28.51 21.73 -23.15
N SER A 653 28.05 21.76 -24.40
CA SER A 653 26.80 22.43 -24.80
C SER A 653 25.53 21.73 -24.32
N VAL A 654 25.59 20.42 -24.05
CA VAL A 654 24.45 19.62 -23.58
C VAL A 654 24.60 19.20 -22.11
N ASN A 655 25.60 19.74 -21.41
CA ASN A 655 25.83 19.42 -20.00
C ASN A 655 24.69 20.00 -19.14
N PRO A 656 23.96 19.16 -18.37
CA PRO A 656 22.86 19.62 -17.52
C PRO A 656 23.25 20.74 -16.56
N LYS A 657 24.49 20.76 -16.06
CA LYS A 657 24.98 21.81 -15.16
C LYS A 657 25.08 23.18 -15.83
N GLU A 658 25.46 23.22 -17.10
CA GLU A 658 25.55 24.46 -17.90
C GLU A 658 24.16 24.94 -18.36
N LEU A 659 23.19 24.01 -18.39
CA LEU A 659 21.79 24.29 -18.76
C LEU A 659 20.88 24.54 -17.55
N ALA A 660 21.39 24.37 -16.32
CA ALA A 660 20.65 24.58 -15.09
C ALA A 660 20.16 26.04 -15.01
N THR A 661 18.85 26.23 -14.87
CA THR A 661 18.20 27.55 -14.91
C THR A 661 17.19 27.75 -13.78
N TRP A 662 16.70 26.67 -13.20
CA TRP A 662 15.67 26.70 -12.17
C TRP A 662 16.28 26.92 -10.79
N SER A 663 15.69 27.83 -10.00
CA SER A 663 15.88 27.85 -8.55
C SER A 663 15.00 26.79 -7.87
N LEU A 664 15.32 26.47 -6.61
CA LEU A 664 14.57 25.47 -5.85
C LEU A 664 13.11 25.90 -5.60
N ALA A 665 12.88 27.18 -5.29
CA ALA A 665 11.54 27.71 -5.03
C ALA A 665 10.65 27.70 -6.27
N GLU A 666 11.19 28.12 -7.42
CA GLU A 666 10.48 28.10 -8.71
C GLU A 666 10.14 26.67 -9.14
N LEU A 667 11.12 25.74 -9.03
CA LEU A 667 10.86 24.33 -9.33
C LEU A 667 9.80 23.76 -8.40
N HIS A 668 9.86 24.06 -7.09
CA HIS A 668 8.87 23.60 -6.13
C HIS A 668 7.46 24.10 -6.49
N GLY A 669 7.30 25.37 -6.85
CA GLY A 669 6.03 25.93 -7.29
C GLY A 669 5.44 25.18 -8.49
N ARG A 670 6.24 24.97 -9.54
CA ARG A 670 5.83 24.24 -10.74
C ARG A 670 5.59 22.75 -10.50
N LEU A 671 6.40 22.13 -9.64
CA LEU A 671 6.21 20.73 -9.25
C LEU A 671 4.90 20.56 -8.47
N CYS A 672 4.58 21.46 -7.55
CA CYS A 672 3.31 21.44 -6.83
C CYS A 672 2.12 21.67 -7.77
N GLU A 673 2.20 22.61 -8.70
CA GLU A 673 1.18 22.83 -9.73
C GLU A 673 0.95 21.55 -10.57
N TYR A 674 2.04 20.93 -11.04
CA TYR A 674 1.96 19.66 -11.76
C TYR A 674 1.31 18.56 -10.90
N LEU A 675 1.80 18.31 -9.69
CA LEU A 675 1.32 17.21 -8.84
C LEU A 675 -0.12 17.42 -8.37
N TYR A 676 -0.50 18.66 -8.07
CA TYR A 676 -1.75 18.96 -7.40
C TYR A 676 -2.87 19.35 -8.36
N GLU A 677 -2.57 19.86 -9.55
CA GLU A 677 -3.56 20.21 -10.55
C GLU A 677 -3.50 19.30 -11.77
N VAL A 678 -2.34 19.19 -12.43
CA VAL A 678 -2.22 18.43 -13.69
C VAL A 678 -2.37 16.92 -13.48
N TYR A 679 -1.50 16.33 -12.66
CA TYR A 679 -1.55 14.91 -12.32
C TYR A 679 -2.85 14.52 -11.58
N ASP A 680 -3.32 15.40 -10.69
CA ASP A 680 -4.50 15.14 -9.86
C ASP A 680 -5.80 15.09 -10.67
N THR A 681 -5.86 15.82 -11.80
CA THR A 681 -7.03 15.88 -12.69
C THR A 681 -6.91 15.02 -13.95
N ALA A 682 -5.70 14.60 -14.32
CA ALA A 682 -5.49 13.68 -15.43
C ALA A 682 -6.12 12.30 -15.17
N GLU A 683 -6.64 11.68 -16.23
CA GLU A 683 -7.20 10.32 -16.12
C GLU A 683 -6.09 9.31 -15.79
N HIS A 684 -6.30 8.53 -14.73
CA HIS A 684 -5.32 7.53 -14.31
C HIS A 684 -5.70 6.14 -14.86
N PRO A 685 -4.85 5.48 -15.68
CA PRO A 685 -5.20 4.22 -16.36
C PRO A 685 -5.68 3.09 -15.44
N ALA A 686 -5.13 3.02 -14.22
CA ALA A 686 -5.52 2.00 -13.25
C ALA A 686 -6.81 2.31 -12.47
N LEU A 687 -7.29 3.56 -12.50
CA LEU A 687 -8.51 3.98 -11.81
C LEU A 687 -9.70 4.14 -12.77
N GLY A 688 -9.45 4.38 -14.07
CA GLY A 688 -10.48 4.73 -15.04
C GLY A 688 -11.13 6.10 -14.79
N GLN A 689 -10.51 6.92 -13.93
CA GLN A 689 -10.92 8.27 -13.56
C GLN A 689 -9.70 9.02 -13.00
N SER A 690 -9.82 10.31 -12.74
CA SER A 690 -8.73 11.11 -12.16
C SER A 690 -8.50 10.79 -10.67
N PRO A 691 -7.26 10.93 -10.16
CA PRO A 691 -6.97 10.78 -8.74
C PRO A 691 -7.86 11.65 -7.84
N ARG A 692 -8.12 12.90 -8.24
CA ARG A 692 -9.01 13.83 -7.53
C ARG A 692 -10.44 13.32 -7.47
N ALA A 693 -11.00 12.86 -8.59
CA ALA A 693 -12.36 12.32 -8.63
C ALA A 693 -12.50 11.08 -7.76
N ALA A 694 -11.56 10.13 -7.87
CA ALA A 694 -11.53 8.93 -7.04
C ALA A 694 -11.48 9.27 -5.54
N PHE A 695 -10.64 10.25 -5.18
CA PHE A 695 -10.50 10.73 -3.81
C PHE A 695 -11.80 11.33 -3.28
N LEU A 696 -12.39 12.30 -3.99
CA LEU A 696 -13.58 13.03 -3.51
C LEU A 696 -14.81 12.13 -3.42
N THR A 697 -15.07 11.33 -4.47
CA THR A 697 -16.21 10.40 -4.50
C THR A 697 -16.13 9.43 -3.32
N ARG A 698 -14.96 8.82 -3.12
CA ARG A 698 -14.83 7.82 -2.05
C ARG A 698 -14.85 8.43 -0.65
N LEU A 699 -14.32 9.64 -0.48
CA LEU A 699 -14.39 10.34 0.80
C LEU A 699 -15.84 10.61 1.19
N ALA A 700 -16.67 11.06 0.24
CA ALA A 700 -18.10 11.28 0.46
C ALA A 700 -18.85 9.98 0.80
N GLU A 701 -18.53 8.87 0.15
CA GLU A 701 -19.15 7.56 0.40
C GLU A 701 -18.77 6.96 1.78
N THR A 702 -17.53 7.20 2.24
CA THR A 702 -16.97 6.50 3.40
C THR A 702 -16.86 7.34 4.66
N GLY A 703 -17.20 8.63 4.59
CA GLY A 703 -17.14 9.59 5.69
C GLY A 703 -15.85 10.43 5.70
N GLU A 704 -16.00 11.72 5.98
CA GLU A 704 -14.91 12.70 6.01
C GLU A 704 -14.01 12.54 7.26
N ARG A 705 -14.57 12.00 8.35
CA ARG A 705 -13.92 11.80 9.66
C ARG A 705 -13.35 13.09 10.22
N GLN A 706 -14.21 14.08 10.38
CA GLN A 706 -13.85 15.40 10.91
C GLN A 706 -13.16 15.32 12.29
N HIS A 707 -13.47 14.30 13.10
CA HIS A 707 -12.81 14.03 14.38
C HIS A 707 -11.33 13.60 14.27
N ARG A 708 -10.83 13.30 13.07
CA ARG A 708 -9.41 13.03 12.78
C ARG A 708 -8.68 14.26 12.23
N MET A 709 -9.35 15.41 12.17
CA MET A 709 -8.72 16.64 11.72
C MET A 709 -7.69 17.12 12.74
N VAL A 710 -6.53 17.53 12.25
CA VAL A 710 -5.40 18.02 13.01
C VAL A 710 -5.31 19.54 12.79
N PRO A 711 -5.45 20.36 13.85
CA PRO A 711 -5.20 21.78 13.78
C PRO A 711 -3.78 22.07 13.29
N TYR A 712 -3.63 23.10 12.46
CA TYR A 712 -2.31 23.55 12.01
C TYR A 712 -1.87 24.75 12.85
N ASP A 713 -1.63 24.49 14.13
CA ASP A 713 -1.29 25.49 15.15
C ASP A 713 0.18 25.41 15.56
N GLU A 714 0.58 26.31 16.46
CA GLU A 714 1.95 26.35 16.99
C GLU A 714 2.31 25.05 17.73
N GLU A 715 1.34 24.42 18.40
CA GLU A 715 1.55 23.17 19.11
C GLU A 715 1.94 22.05 18.12
N PHE A 716 1.16 21.85 17.04
CA PHE A 716 1.50 20.91 15.97
C PHE A 716 2.88 21.20 15.36
N LEU A 717 3.19 22.47 15.11
CA LEU A 717 4.49 22.88 14.58
C LEU A 717 5.63 22.56 15.57
N ILE A 718 5.43 22.74 16.87
CA ILE A 718 6.42 22.36 17.89
C ILE A 718 6.55 20.84 17.98
N PHE A 719 5.45 20.08 17.89
CA PHE A 719 5.48 18.61 17.95
C PHE A 719 6.23 17.96 16.79
N THR A 720 6.31 18.65 15.66
CA THR A 720 7.09 18.23 14.48
C THR A 720 8.58 18.61 14.57
N LEU A 721 9.01 19.30 15.65
CA LEU A 721 10.43 19.59 15.93
C LEU A 721 11.12 18.44 16.68
N PRO A 722 12.42 18.19 16.44
CA PRO A 722 13.20 17.21 17.19
C PRO A 722 13.38 17.60 18.67
N THR A 723 13.76 16.61 19.49
CA THR A 723 14.14 16.77 20.91
C THR A 723 15.53 16.20 21.18
N THR A 724 16.03 16.27 22.41
CA THR A 724 17.27 15.58 22.81
C THR A 724 17.05 14.08 22.96
N THR A 725 18.12 13.28 23.03
CA THR A 725 18.03 11.83 23.24
C THR A 725 17.22 11.44 24.47
N ARG A 726 17.17 12.29 25.50
CA ARG A 726 16.40 12.06 26.73
C ARG A 726 15.01 12.69 26.70
N GLY A 727 14.64 13.41 25.64
CA GLY A 727 13.42 14.22 25.57
C GLY A 727 13.43 15.48 26.44
N THR A 728 14.32 15.54 27.42
CA THR A 728 14.37 16.56 28.47
C THR A 728 15.77 17.18 28.61
N ALA A 729 15.83 18.38 29.20
CA ALA A 729 17.07 19.03 29.60
C ALA A 729 16.91 19.68 30.98
N LYS A 730 18.02 19.74 31.73
CA LYS A 730 18.03 20.35 33.07
C LYS A 730 18.04 21.86 32.92
N VAL A 731 17.18 22.53 33.66
CA VAL A 731 17.19 23.99 33.78
C VAL A 731 18.32 24.39 34.74
N VAL A 732 19.35 25.01 34.21
CA VAL A 732 20.49 25.55 34.97
C VAL A 732 20.22 27.02 35.28
N GLY A 733 20.28 27.37 36.57
CA GLY A 733 20.10 28.74 37.03
C GLY A 733 21.01 29.72 36.29
N GLY A 734 20.44 30.83 35.80
CA GLY A 734 21.16 31.88 35.06
C GLY A 734 21.60 31.51 33.64
N LYS A 735 21.49 30.25 33.20
CA LYS A 735 21.90 29.80 31.86
C LYS A 735 20.77 29.18 31.03
N GLY A 736 19.70 28.70 31.68
CA GLY A 736 18.58 28.03 31.04
C GLY A 736 18.86 26.56 30.75
N VAL A 737 18.41 26.04 29.60
CA VAL A 737 18.54 24.63 29.22
C VAL A 737 19.67 24.42 28.23
N LYS A 738 20.43 23.33 28.38
CA LYS A 738 21.48 22.95 27.43
C LYS A 738 20.97 21.95 26.41
N ILE A 739 21.02 22.30 25.13
CA ILE A 739 20.73 21.39 24.02
C ILE A 739 22.03 21.22 23.23
N ARG A 740 22.54 19.98 23.18
CA ARG A 740 23.88 19.67 22.64
C ARG A 740 24.97 20.46 23.36
N HIS A 741 25.60 21.41 22.67
CA HIS A 741 26.67 22.25 23.21
C HIS A 741 26.20 23.68 23.51
N VAL A 742 24.98 24.08 23.13
CA VAL A 742 24.45 25.45 23.21
C VAL A 742 23.45 25.59 24.37
N TYR A 743 23.56 26.67 25.15
CA TYR A 743 22.54 27.04 26.13
C TYR A 743 21.43 27.90 25.52
N TYR A 744 20.19 27.63 25.92
CA TYR A 744 18.99 28.35 25.53
C TYR A 744 18.26 28.88 26.76
N TRP A 745 17.83 30.13 26.68
CA TRP A 745 17.24 30.86 27.79
C TRP A 745 15.86 31.42 27.45
N CYS A 746 14.96 31.44 28.43
CA CYS A 746 13.71 32.19 28.44
C CYS A 746 13.41 32.72 29.85
N GLU A 747 12.54 33.73 29.95
CA GLU A 747 12.17 34.36 31.23
C GLU A 747 11.53 33.38 32.22
N ALA A 748 10.78 32.39 31.72
CA ALA A 748 10.10 31.39 32.54
C ALA A 748 11.05 30.53 33.39
N PHE A 749 12.36 30.48 33.07
CA PHE A 749 13.36 29.77 33.87
C PHE A 749 13.77 30.50 35.16
N ARG A 750 13.37 31.76 35.36
CA ARG A 750 13.62 32.48 36.62
C ARG A 750 12.79 31.94 37.79
N GLY A 751 11.68 31.25 37.52
CA GLY A 751 10.82 30.70 38.56
C GLY A 751 11.55 29.64 39.41
N PRO A 752 11.53 29.75 40.75
CA PRO A 752 12.21 28.78 41.63
C PRO A 752 11.63 27.35 41.47
N GLU A 753 10.38 27.23 41.02
CA GLU A 753 9.71 25.96 40.75
C GLU A 753 10.31 25.18 39.56
N VAL A 754 11.00 25.88 38.67
CA VAL A 754 11.49 25.34 37.40
C VAL A 754 13.00 25.09 37.45
N GLN A 755 13.72 25.91 38.22
CA GLN A 755 15.18 25.83 38.35
C GLN A 755 15.62 24.47 38.90
N GLY A 756 16.61 23.86 38.24
CA GLY A 756 17.13 22.54 38.63
C GLY A 756 16.27 21.35 38.20
N ARG A 757 15.04 21.57 37.69
CA ARG A 757 14.18 20.50 37.18
C ARG A 757 14.54 20.11 35.75
N GLN A 758 14.16 18.89 35.38
CA GLN A 758 14.18 18.41 34.00
C GLN A 758 12.90 18.88 33.30
N VAL A 759 13.05 19.62 32.21
CA VAL A 759 11.92 20.08 31.38
C VAL A 759 12.01 19.46 29.99
N ALA A 760 10.86 19.19 29.37
CA ALA A 760 10.84 18.74 27.97
C ALA A 760 11.35 19.87 27.07
N VAL A 761 12.17 19.52 26.09
CA VAL A 761 12.78 20.50 25.18
C VAL A 761 12.64 20.08 23.74
N ARG A 762 12.53 21.04 22.83
CA ARG A 762 12.59 20.85 21.38
C ARG A 762 13.43 21.95 20.76
N PHE A 763 14.02 21.70 19.59
CA PHE A 763 14.85 22.70 18.90
C PHE A 763 14.50 22.78 17.42
N ASP A 764 14.66 23.95 16.81
CA ASP A 764 14.39 24.12 15.40
C ASP A 764 15.59 23.62 14.57
N PRO A 765 15.43 22.59 13.71
CA PRO A 765 16.52 22.07 12.89
C PRO A 765 16.90 23.00 11.74
N PHE A 766 16.15 24.07 11.50
CA PHE A 766 16.40 25.09 10.49
C PHE A 766 16.75 26.46 11.09
N ASP A 767 16.66 26.61 12.41
CA ASP A 767 17.09 27.79 13.16
C ASP A 767 17.71 27.40 14.50
N ALA A 768 19.02 27.20 14.52
CA ALA A 768 19.75 26.87 15.74
C ALA A 768 19.75 27.97 16.81
N GLY A 769 19.30 29.18 16.47
CA GLY A 769 19.07 30.25 17.45
C GLY A 769 17.84 30.00 18.33
N VAL A 770 16.96 29.09 17.94
CA VAL A 770 15.64 28.91 18.57
C VAL A 770 15.46 27.50 19.11
N ALA A 771 14.96 27.43 20.35
CA ALA A 771 14.48 26.21 20.97
C ALA A 771 13.16 26.47 21.70
N TYR A 772 12.52 25.40 22.17
CA TYR A 772 11.29 25.43 22.95
C TYR A 772 11.49 24.59 24.21
N ALA A 773 10.95 25.06 25.33
CA ALA A 773 10.94 24.32 26.59
C ALA A 773 9.53 24.27 27.14
N PHE A 774 9.15 23.14 27.75
CA PHE A 774 7.83 22.98 28.35
C PHE A 774 7.88 23.41 29.82
N VAL A 775 7.28 24.56 30.14
CA VAL A 775 7.30 25.18 31.46
C VAL A 775 5.91 25.71 31.79
N HIS A 776 5.45 25.58 33.04
CA HIS A 776 4.10 26.00 33.47
C HIS A 776 2.97 25.44 32.58
N LYS A 777 3.10 24.19 32.14
CA LYS A 777 2.16 23.48 31.23
C LYS A 777 2.04 24.11 29.83
N GLN A 778 2.99 24.92 29.40
CA GLN A 778 3.02 25.53 28.08
C GLN A 778 4.40 25.41 27.42
N TRP A 779 4.42 25.34 26.09
CA TRP A 779 5.67 25.44 25.34
C TRP A 779 6.09 26.90 25.22
N VAL A 780 7.27 27.24 25.74
CA VAL A 780 7.84 28.59 25.67
C VAL A 780 9.06 28.61 24.77
N ARG A 781 9.13 29.62 23.91
CA ARG A 781 10.27 29.86 23.03
C ARG A 781 11.48 30.33 23.83
N CYS A 782 12.63 29.76 23.53
CA CYS A 782 13.92 30.04 24.13
C CYS A 782 14.91 30.49 23.06
N HIS A 783 15.79 31.42 23.42
CA HIS A 783 16.84 31.95 22.54
C HIS A 783 18.21 31.42 22.96
N SER A 784 19.06 31.12 22.00
CA SER A 784 20.42 30.67 22.29
C SER A 784 21.29 31.78 22.89
N GLU A 785 22.29 31.40 23.69
CA GLU A 785 23.28 32.34 24.24
C GLU A 785 24.08 33.09 23.15
N HIS A 786 24.15 32.50 21.94
CA HIS A 786 24.77 33.08 20.76
C HIS A 786 23.74 33.38 19.65
N TYR A 787 22.56 33.88 20.03
CA TYR A 787 21.43 34.09 19.11
C TYR A 787 21.81 34.90 17.86
N ALA A 788 22.58 35.98 17.99
CA ALA A 788 22.97 36.83 16.87
C ALA A 788 23.73 36.07 15.75
N VAL A 789 24.49 35.03 16.11
CA VAL A 789 25.29 34.24 15.16
C VAL A 789 24.51 33.01 14.67
N LEU A 790 23.77 32.36 15.58
CA LEU A 790 23.09 31.09 15.32
C LEU A 790 21.70 31.24 14.69
N LYS A 791 21.10 32.43 14.75
CA LYS A 791 19.78 32.70 14.15
C LYS A 791 19.79 32.38 12.66
N GLY A 792 18.86 31.52 12.23
CA GLY A 792 18.68 31.11 10.85
C GLY A 792 19.76 30.14 10.32
N ARG A 793 20.61 29.60 11.20
CA ARG A 793 21.58 28.55 10.85
C ARG A 793 20.94 27.19 10.99
N SER A 794 21.08 26.34 9.97
CA SER A 794 20.47 25.00 10.02
C SER A 794 21.29 24.04 10.87
N GLU A 795 20.64 22.99 11.36
CA GLU A 795 21.31 21.88 12.03
C GLU A 795 22.37 21.24 11.11
N ARG A 796 22.08 21.12 9.81
CA ARG A 796 22.98 20.50 8.83
C ARG A 796 24.25 21.33 8.64
N GLU A 797 24.08 22.65 8.52
CA GLU A 797 25.19 23.61 8.47
C GLU A 797 26.06 23.49 9.74
N ILE A 798 25.43 23.43 10.92
CA ILE A 798 26.15 23.27 12.20
C ILE A 798 26.88 21.93 12.26
N MET A 799 26.29 20.85 11.76
CA MET A 799 26.94 19.52 11.74
C MET A 799 28.19 19.53 10.87
N LEU A 800 28.11 20.10 9.66
CA LEU A 800 29.27 20.25 8.76
C LEU A 800 30.36 21.11 9.41
N ALA A 801 29.98 22.25 10.00
CA ALA A 801 30.92 23.13 10.69
C ALA A 801 31.60 22.45 11.89
N THR A 802 30.83 21.67 12.66
CA THR A 802 31.36 20.92 13.81
C THR A 802 32.30 19.80 13.35
N GLU A 803 31.99 19.12 12.26
CA GLU A 803 32.82 18.06 11.70
C GLU A 803 34.16 18.60 11.20
N GLU A 804 34.15 19.70 10.46
CA GLU A 804 35.37 20.38 10.01
C GLU A 804 36.23 20.85 11.19
N LEU A 805 35.61 21.48 12.19
CA LEU A 805 36.32 21.92 13.39
C LEU A 805 36.95 20.74 14.14
N ARG A 806 36.25 19.60 14.21
CA ARG A 806 36.83 18.35 14.75
C ARG A 806 38.01 17.85 13.92
N GLN A 807 37.92 17.90 12.58
CA GLN A 807 39.03 17.52 11.70
C GLN A 807 40.26 18.42 11.92
N ARG A 808 40.06 19.74 12.04
CA ARG A 808 41.13 20.70 12.36
C ARG A 808 41.75 20.45 13.72
N CYS A 809 40.96 20.19 14.76
CA CYS A 809 41.46 19.86 16.10
C CYS A 809 42.26 18.54 16.10
N ARG A 810 41.83 17.53 15.33
CA ARG A 810 42.57 16.27 15.13
C ARG A 810 43.93 16.50 14.46
N LYS A 811 44.00 17.36 13.43
CA LYS A 811 45.26 17.70 12.74
C LYS A 811 46.24 18.47 13.63
N HIS A 812 45.77 19.21 14.63
CA HIS A 812 46.59 20.02 15.53
C HIS A 812 46.87 19.33 16.89
N SER A 813 46.67 18.01 17.01
CA SER A 813 46.91 17.23 18.23
C SER A 813 46.23 17.77 19.50
N LYS A 814 45.10 18.47 19.37
CA LYS A 814 44.31 18.98 20.50
C LYS A 814 43.11 18.08 20.75
N THR A 815 43.16 17.30 21.82
CA THR A 815 42.06 16.43 22.27
C THR A 815 41.05 17.22 23.12
N LEU A 816 40.44 18.27 22.58
CA LEU A 816 39.43 19.08 23.28
C LEU A 816 38.07 18.99 22.58
N GLY A 817 37.01 18.89 23.37
CA GLY A 817 35.63 18.90 22.88
C GLY A 817 35.23 20.28 22.34
N VAL A 818 34.43 20.30 21.27
CA VAL A 818 33.95 21.54 20.63
C VAL A 818 32.97 22.28 21.55
N THR A 819 33.27 23.53 21.87
CA THR A 819 32.39 24.43 22.66
C THR A 819 31.50 25.30 21.78
N ALA A 820 30.36 25.78 22.31
CA ALA A 820 29.46 26.69 21.57
C ALA A 820 30.13 27.98 21.14
N ARG A 821 31.00 28.55 21.99
CA ARG A 821 31.80 29.74 21.66
C ARG A 821 32.72 29.48 20.48
N GLN A 822 33.49 28.38 20.49
CA GLN A 822 34.37 28.03 19.37
C GLN A 822 33.59 27.80 18.06
N LEU A 823 32.40 27.18 18.15
CA LEU A 823 31.54 27.01 16.98
C LEU A 823 31.02 28.36 16.44
N ALA A 824 30.58 29.27 17.33
CA ALA A 824 30.10 30.59 16.94
C ALA A 824 31.21 31.44 16.30
N GLU A 825 32.40 31.46 16.91
CA GLU A 825 33.60 32.12 16.35
C GLU A 825 33.97 31.52 14.99
N PHE A 826 33.93 30.19 14.84
CA PHE A 826 34.16 29.51 13.57
C PHE A 826 33.13 29.93 12.52
N LEU A 827 31.83 29.82 12.79
CA LEU A 827 30.76 30.20 11.86
C LEU A 827 30.82 31.67 11.42
N GLN A 828 31.36 32.56 12.27
CA GLN A 828 31.59 33.96 11.92
C GLN A 828 32.80 34.15 10.98
N SER A 829 33.79 33.25 11.05
CA SER A 829 35.04 33.32 10.27
C SER A 829 35.03 32.56 8.93
N VAL A 830 34.02 31.70 8.68
CA VAL A 830 34.09 30.64 7.65
C VAL A 830 33.45 31.02 6.31
N GLU A 831 33.64 32.25 5.86
CA GLU A 831 33.09 32.69 4.56
C GLU A 831 33.87 32.18 3.33
N ALA A 832 34.85 31.27 3.49
CA ALA A 832 35.70 30.76 2.40
C ALA A 832 35.63 29.25 2.17
N GLU A 833 34.98 28.45 3.03
CA GLU A 833 34.90 27.00 2.82
C GLU A 833 33.76 26.63 1.86
N GLU A 834 34.13 26.03 0.74
CA GLU A 834 33.23 25.77 -0.38
C GLU A 834 32.01 24.89 -0.01
N SER A 835 32.20 23.89 0.84
CA SER A 835 31.12 22.98 1.26
C SER A 835 30.09 23.68 2.17
N LEU A 836 30.54 24.48 3.13
CA LEU A 836 29.67 25.26 4.03
C LEU A 836 28.97 26.39 3.28
N LEU A 837 29.67 27.08 2.38
CA LEU A 837 29.06 28.09 1.51
C LEU A 837 27.96 27.48 0.64
N THR A 838 28.22 26.32 0.03
CA THR A 838 27.23 25.62 -0.81
C THR A 838 26.02 25.20 0.03
N GLN A 839 26.24 24.60 1.21
CA GLN A 839 25.14 24.27 2.14
C GLN A 839 24.34 25.52 2.53
N ARG A 840 25.01 26.65 2.83
CA ARG A 840 24.35 27.90 3.21
C ARG A 840 23.49 28.45 2.08
N LEU A 841 23.97 28.41 0.83
CA LEU A 841 23.17 28.79 -0.33
C LEU A 841 21.96 27.85 -0.49
N SER A 842 22.15 26.53 -0.36
CA SER A 842 21.07 25.55 -0.39
C SER A 842 20.02 25.76 0.70
N ASP A 843 20.44 26.11 1.92
CA ASP A 843 19.55 26.40 3.05
C ASP A 843 18.75 27.69 2.82
N ILE A 844 19.37 28.71 2.20
CA ILE A 844 18.72 29.96 1.82
C ILE A 844 17.65 29.71 0.75
N GLU A 845 17.97 28.96 -0.30
CA GLU A 845 17.00 28.59 -1.36
C GLU A 845 15.82 27.78 -0.78
N SER A 846 16.11 26.85 0.12
CA SER A 846 15.09 26.01 0.76
C SER A 846 14.25 26.78 1.79
N ARG A 847 14.67 27.99 2.21
CA ARG A 847 14.00 28.75 3.27
C ARG A 847 12.60 29.20 2.86
N GLU A 848 12.40 29.56 1.60
CA GLU A 848 11.11 30.05 1.12
C GLU A 848 10.03 28.96 1.22
N ILE A 849 10.33 27.75 0.75
CA ILE A 849 9.46 26.57 0.87
C ILE A 849 9.13 26.31 2.35
N ARG A 850 10.13 26.38 3.23
CA ARG A 850 9.92 26.16 4.68
C ARG A 850 9.08 27.25 5.32
N LEU A 851 9.22 28.51 4.91
CA LEU A 851 8.42 29.61 5.45
C LEU A 851 6.94 29.39 5.17
N THR A 852 6.59 28.99 3.95
CA THR A 852 5.21 28.59 3.58
C THR A 852 4.67 27.46 4.46
N LEU A 853 5.56 26.55 4.88
CA LEU A 853 5.24 25.45 5.79
C LEU A 853 5.23 25.88 7.27
N THR A 854 5.66 27.08 7.62
CA THR A 854 5.54 27.62 8.99
C THR A 854 4.39 28.61 9.15
N THR A 855 3.93 29.22 8.05
CA THR A 855 2.81 30.16 8.03
C THR A 855 1.50 29.43 7.72
N GLY A 856 0.46 29.65 8.53
CA GLY A 856 -0.88 29.08 8.26
C GLY A 856 -1.47 29.56 6.93
N PRO A 857 -2.45 28.83 6.36
CA PRO A 857 -3.01 29.09 5.02
C PRO A 857 -3.69 30.44 4.82
N GLY A 858 -3.74 31.32 5.83
CA GLY A 858 -4.44 32.61 5.79
C GLY A 858 -3.56 33.86 5.85
N SER A 859 -2.25 33.78 5.59
CA SER A 859 -1.34 34.94 5.73
C SER A 859 -0.51 35.30 4.48
N GLY A 860 -0.82 34.73 3.32
CA GLY A 860 -0.15 35.03 2.06
C GLY A 860 -1.14 35.35 0.95
N GLY A 861 -1.64 36.59 0.92
CA GLY A 861 -2.15 37.16 -0.33
C GLY A 861 -0.98 37.33 -1.29
N PHE A 862 -1.02 36.65 -2.43
CA PHE A 862 -0.14 36.94 -3.55
C PHE A 862 -0.53 38.32 -4.13
N ASP A 863 -0.01 39.38 -3.53
CA ASP A 863 0.00 40.73 -4.12
C ASP A 863 1.44 41.24 -4.14
N THR A 864 2.24 40.70 -5.05
CA THR A 864 3.36 41.44 -5.67
C THR A 864 3.61 40.87 -7.07
N VAL A 865 2.71 41.15 -8.01
CA VAL A 865 3.11 41.24 -9.41
C VAL A 865 3.99 42.48 -9.50
N ARG A 866 5.30 42.29 -9.66
CA ARG A 866 6.20 43.39 -10.01
C ARG A 866 5.82 43.89 -11.39
N HIS A 867 5.13 45.03 -11.44
CA HIS A 867 5.03 45.84 -12.65
C HIS A 867 6.44 46.21 -13.12
N CYS A 868 6.79 45.79 -14.33
CA CYS A 868 7.91 46.35 -15.06
C CYS A 868 7.62 47.83 -15.38
N PRO A 869 8.61 48.74 -15.28
CA PRO A 869 8.40 50.13 -15.64
C PRO A 869 8.25 50.28 -17.16
N GLU A 870 7.19 50.97 -17.57
CA GLU A 870 6.92 51.38 -18.95
C GLU A 870 8.07 52.21 -19.53
N LYS A 871 8.46 51.92 -20.77
CA LYS A 871 9.25 52.82 -21.63
C LYS A 871 8.30 53.69 -22.46
N PRO A 872 8.65 54.94 -22.76
CA PRO A 872 7.73 55.90 -23.34
C PRO A 872 7.44 55.65 -24.82
N ALA A 873 6.27 56.11 -25.22
CA ALA A 873 5.63 55.97 -26.52
C ALA A 873 6.50 56.43 -27.71
N ALA A 874 6.46 55.64 -28.79
CA ALA A 874 6.84 56.06 -30.13
C ALA A 874 5.66 55.79 -31.07
N GLU A 875 5.49 56.73 -32.00
CA GLU A 875 4.29 57.07 -32.73
C GLU A 875 3.80 56.02 -33.73
N THR A 876 2.48 56.04 -33.92
CA THR A 876 1.68 55.32 -34.89
C THR A 876 2.04 55.66 -36.34
N VAL A 877 2.36 54.63 -37.14
CA VAL A 877 2.11 54.64 -38.59
C VAL A 877 1.63 53.24 -39.01
N SER A 878 0.42 53.18 -39.58
CA SER A 878 -0.13 52.06 -40.35
C SER A 878 -0.43 52.59 -41.76
N PRO A 879 -0.76 51.77 -42.80
CA PRO A 879 -0.67 50.31 -43.02
C PRO A 879 0.10 50.06 -44.37
N PRO A 880 -0.08 49.02 -45.23
CA PRO A 880 -1.31 48.32 -45.64
C PRO A 880 -1.30 46.78 -45.55
N ARG A 881 -2.52 46.26 -45.68
CA ARG A 881 -2.91 44.86 -45.88
C ARG A 881 -2.36 44.33 -47.20
N ASP A 882 -2.01 43.05 -47.22
CA ASP A 882 -2.37 42.17 -48.33
C ASP A 882 -2.56 40.73 -47.83
N GLU A 883 -3.60 40.12 -48.39
CA GLU A 883 -4.02 38.73 -48.24
C GLU A 883 -2.93 37.79 -48.78
N LEU A 884 -2.78 36.61 -48.18
CA LEU A 884 -2.58 35.36 -48.93
C LEU A 884 -2.79 34.15 -48.00
N VAL A 885 -3.71 33.31 -48.47
CA VAL A 885 -4.09 31.97 -48.03
C VAL A 885 -2.88 31.04 -48.05
N VAL A 886 -2.87 29.99 -47.20
CA VAL A 886 -2.58 28.57 -47.54
C VAL A 886 -2.17 27.75 -46.29
N ASP A 887 -3.08 26.81 -46.01
CA ASP A 887 -2.95 25.41 -45.55
C ASP A 887 -2.41 25.02 -44.16
N GLU A 888 -3.36 24.43 -43.43
CA GLU A 888 -3.22 23.44 -42.38
C GLU A 888 -2.42 22.21 -42.83
N VAL A 889 -1.36 21.87 -42.10
CA VAL A 889 -0.86 20.50 -42.00
C VAL A 889 -0.51 20.23 -40.54
N TYR A 890 -1.48 19.76 -39.76
CA TYR A 890 -1.22 19.08 -38.50
C TYR A 890 -1.37 17.57 -38.71
N GLY A 891 -0.21 16.90 -38.77
CA GLY A 891 -0.11 15.48 -38.45
C GLY A 891 -0.04 15.32 -36.94
N GLU A 892 -0.87 14.42 -36.42
CA GLU A 892 -1.01 14.03 -35.03
C GLU A 892 0.33 13.61 -34.38
N PHE A 893 0.53 14.03 -33.13
CA PHE A 893 1.29 13.30 -32.11
C PHE A 893 0.62 13.43 -30.76
#